data_AF-A0AAU6EHX7-F1
#
_entry.id   AF-A0AAU6EHX7-F1
#
_cell.length_a   1.000
_cell.length_b   1.000
_cell.length_c   1.000
_cell.angle_alpha   90.00
_cell.angle_beta   90.00
_cell.angle_gamma   90.00
#
_symmetry.space_group_name_H-M   'P 1'
#
loop_
_entity.id
_entity.type
_entity.pdbx_description
1 polymer ?
#
loop_
_entity_poly.entity_id
_entity_poly.type
_entity_poly.pdbx_seq_one_letter_code
_entity_poly.pdbx_strand_id
1 'polypeptide(L)'
;MAPTAEFCGIDPEQMGQLATSLGGAADRLTAFREEFDRKLGQNGISVPALREIADIADWGRTQVSMLHGRIDLINALGNGAPELGGAGGAVSMAAGGQGLVRLPDELKDFDLAQGLARMYGEDILVNFHGESQAKLIHEHIDDVAKLADNPQAAAAFFALLSPKVRDSLPSILAVTGSKTAQKDLETFSKALGAALNAPTLIPAFAKVRDDLVKPVDGNIVAWNRLALFKGANAPSSIRSAAARALVLDEFAKRPGQEWRAGSLGGKKYDLPDDLVAMGLELLDGDGAAVRDAFAKMGGTDIKLSQPDKMKLFLDYAKGASTGDEVADAFGRAMEAGTEAKTEKAGQHSPEAAAFALDLIKVAGSFGADLPWPAKDSMGVIANSYVHELVSGGRFDRAADRSSGMQIPEHWEAFPGVTPAFYLSPGDTYQFMKTFVGEDKVADAFDSTVAKLRHDTLLGAARLDAQGNTEYFGKASVMFGDFGSVAFKTAKDVLGEEDAIADMTRDITKNTVGLMLGGIGFVKPVAEVGWEFAQAYIVSGLSDKWADSFETQVQAATEIRGDLAKRMKYEMAYLLHSGGYPASEPPNELLSATTGTLKTYDELAAEARREATGNKKWEQLLQIKLDAYDGWMDSNGKLDEKVENSSRFQTSDLAENLLKTPN
;
A
#
# COMPACT_ATOMS: atom_id res chain seq x y z
N MET A 1 -42.66 -24.84 -5.82
CA MET A 1 -41.86 -25.40 -4.72
C MET A 1 -40.56 -25.89 -5.33
N ALA A 2 -39.46 -25.22 -5.02
CA ALA A 2 -38.13 -25.63 -5.44
C ALA A 2 -37.70 -26.90 -4.66
N PRO A 3 -36.82 -27.75 -5.22
CA PRO A 3 -36.28 -28.90 -4.51
C PRO A 3 -35.47 -28.37 -3.32
N THR A 4 -35.82 -28.80 -2.12
CA THR A 4 -34.99 -28.63 -0.92
C THR A 4 -33.66 -29.33 -1.18
N ALA A 5 -32.55 -28.60 -1.04
CA ALA A 5 -31.20 -29.18 -1.05
C ALA A 5 -31.16 -30.38 -0.11
N GLU A 6 -30.82 -31.56 -0.63
CA GLU A 6 -30.60 -32.75 0.18
C GLU A 6 -29.44 -32.45 1.14
N PHE A 7 -29.74 -32.52 2.44
CA PHE A 7 -28.77 -32.30 3.50
C PHE A 7 -27.76 -33.47 3.55
N CYS A 8 -26.48 -33.19 3.28
CA CYS A 8 -25.37 -34.15 3.39
C CYS A 8 -24.56 -33.92 4.69
N GLY A 9 -25.20 -34.11 5.85
CA GLY A 9 -24.53 -34.07 7.15
C GLY A 9 -24.59 -35.42 7.87
N ILE A 10 -23.60 -35.69 8.71
CA ILE A 10 -23.61 -36.84 9.62
C ILE A 10 -24.17 -36.39 10.96
N ASP A 11 -25.28 -37.00 11.39
CA ASP A 11 -25.88 -36.83 12.71
C ASP A 11 -25.28 -37.86 13.69
N PRO A 12 -24.45 -37.44 14.67
CA PRO A 12 -23.83 -38.36 15.62
C PRO A 12 -24.85 -39.06 16.53
N GLU A 13 -26.01 -38.43 16.78
CA GLU A 13 -27.08 -39.04 17.58
C GLU A 13 -27.77 -40.15 16.79
N GLN A 14 -28.13 -39.91 15.52
CA GLN A 14 -28.71 -40.95 14.67
C GLN A 14 -27.70 -42.08 14.38
N MET A 15 -26.41 -41.76 14.22
CA MET A 15 -25.35 -42.76 14.10
C MET A 15 -25.19 -43.58 15.38
N GLY A 16 -25.32 -42.96 16.55
CA GLY A 16 -25.33 -43.64 17.85
C GLY A 16 -26.54 -44.55 18.03
N GLN A 17 -27.72 -44.11 17.58
CA GLN A 17 -28.93 -44.92 17.56
C GLN A 17 -28.79 -46.13 16.61
N LEU A 18 -28.19 -45.94 15.43
CA LEU A 18 -27.87 -47.03 14.50
C LEU A 18 -26.88 -48.02 15.12
N ALA A 19 -25.81 -47.54 15.75
CA ALA A 19 -24.83 -48.39 16.44
C ALA A 19 -25.48 -49.21 17.57
N THR A 20 -26.35 -48.58 18.36
CA THR A 20 -27.09 -49.25 19.44
C THR A 20 -28.05 -50.32 18.89
N SER A 21 -28.79 -49.99 17.82
CA SER A 21 -29.71 -50.93 17.16
C SER A 21 -28.98 -52.13 16.56
N LEU A 22 -27.85 -51.88 15.88
CA LEU A 22 -27.01 -52.93 15.28
C LEU A 22 -26.38 -53.83 16.36
N GLY A 23 -25.92 -53.25 17.47
CA GLY A 23 -25.42 -54.00 18.62
C GLY A 23 -26.49 -54.91 19.22
N GLY A 24 -27.68 -54.37 19.50
CA GLY A 24 -28.81 -55.16 20.00
C GLY A 24 -29.31 -56.24 19.02
N ALA A 25 -29.15 -56.04 17.71
CA ALA A 25 -29.43 -57.08 16.72
C ALA A 25 -28.36 -58.20 16.75
N ALA A 26 -27.07 -57.84 16.83
CA ALA A 26 -25.97 -58.81 16.93
C ALA A 26 -26.07 -59.66 18.22
N ASP A 27 -26.44 -59.05 19.34
CA ASP A 27 -26.62 -59.77 20.61
C ASP A 27 -27.82 -60.71 20.56
N ARG A 28 -28.94 -60.30 19.93
CA ARG A 28 -30.09 -61.18 19.71
C ARG A 28 -29.76 -62.37 18.80
N LEU A 29 -28.99 -62.16 17.74
CA LEU A 29 -28.54 -63.25 16.87
C LEU A 29 -27.62 -64.22 17.60
N THR A 30 -26.76 -63.71 18.48
CA THR A 30 -25.89 -64.54 19.33
C THR A 30 -26.72 -65.36 20.32
N ALA A 31 -27.65 -64.74 21.04
CA ALA A 31 -28.53 -65.43 21.99
C ALA A 31 -29.42 -66.47 21.29
N PHE A 32 -29.95 -66.14 20.10
CA PHE A 32 -30.71 -67.07 19.27
C PHE A 32 -29.87 -68.29 18.89
N ARG A 33 -28.64 -68.06 18.41
CA ARG A 33 -27.70 -69.14 18.08
C ARG A 33 -27.42 -70.02 19.29
N GLU A 34 -27.06 -69.44 20.44
CA GLU A 34 -26.73 -70.17 21.66
C GLU A 34 -27.90 -71.02 22.17
N GLU A 35 -29.13 -70.50 22.07
CA GLU A 35 -30.33 -71.23 22.46
C GLU A 35 -30.58 -72.45 21.55
N PHE A 36 -30.42 -72.29 20.23
CA PHE A 36 -30.58 -73.37 19.27
C PHE A 36 -29.44 -74.39 19.33
N ASP A 37 -28.19 -73.94 19.44
CA ASP A 37 -27.02 -74.81 19.64
C ASP A 37 -27.22 -75.68 20.89
N ARG A 38 -27.73 -75.10 21.99
CA ARG A 38 -28.04 -75.85 23.21
C ARG A 38 -29.16 -76.87 23.01
N LYS A 39 -30.28 -76.49 22.40
CA LYS A 39 -31.45 -77.39 22.20
C LYS A 39 -31.18 -78.51 21.19
N LEU A 40 -30.47 -78.20 20.10
CA LEU A 40 -30.14 -79.16 19.06
C LEU A 40 -28.98 -80.06 19.48
N GLY A 41 -27.99 -79.51 20.19
CA GLY A 41 -26.90 -80.27 20.79
C GLY A 41 -27.39 -81.29 21.84
N GLN A 42 -28.41 -80.96 22.62
CA GLN A 42 -29.08 -81.90 23.55
C GLN A 42 -29.72 -83.11 22.83
N ASN A 43 -29.96 -83.02 21.53
CA ASN A 43 -30.51 -84.09 20.70
C ASN A 43 -29.47 -84.70 19.74
N GLY A 44 -28.18 -84.39 19.91
CA GLY A 44 -27.08 -84.94 19.12
C GLY A 44 -27.01 -84.42 17.67
N ILE A 45 -27.70 -83.32 17.35
CA ILE A 45 -27.75 -82.76 16.00
C ILE A 45 -26.65 -81.70 15.86
N SER A 46 -25.72 -81.90 14.93
CA SER A 46 -24.71 -80.90 14.57
C SER A 46 -25.32 -79.83 13.66
N VAL A 47 -25.03 -78.55 13.92
CA VAL A 47 -25.65 -77.44 13.19
C VAL A 47 -24.61 -76.46 12.57
N PRO A 48 -23.84 -76.89 11.55
CA PRO A 48 -22.85 -76.04 10.89
C PRO A 48 -23.44 -74.74 10.30
N ALA A 49 -24.71 -74.76 9.89
CA ALA A 49 -25.41 -73.60 9.34
C ALA A 49 -25.61 -72.45 10.34
N LEU A 50 -25.56 -72.71 11.65
CA LEU A 50 -25.65 -71.66 12.68
C LEU A 50 -24.34 -70.86 12.82
N ARG A 51 -23.25 -71.31 12.18
CA ARG A 51 -21.99 -70.58 12.12
C ARG A 51 -22.11 -69.27 11.33
N GLU A 52 -22.87 -69.27 10.24
CA GLU A 52 -23.12 -68.05 9.45
C GLU A 52 -23.84 -66.97 10.28
N ILE A 53 -24.73 -67.37 11.19
CA ILE A 53 -25.39 -66.46 12.13
C ILE A 53 -24.39 -65.85 13.11
N ALA A 54 -23.41 -66.63 13.57
CA ALA A 54 -22.32 -66.14 14.41
C ALA A 54 -21.45 -65.11 13.67
N ASP A 55 -21.08 -65.42 12.43
CA ASP A 55 -20.23 -64.56 11.61
C ASP A 55 -20.94 -63.21 11.31
N ILE A 56 -22.25 -63.23 11.08
CA ILE A 56 -23.06 -62.00 10.93
C ILE A 56 -23.11 -61.19 12.23
N ALA A 57 -23.27 -61.86 13.38
CA ALA A 57 -23.27 -61.19 14.68
C ALA A 57 -21.91 -60.53 14.99
N ASP A 58 -20.80 -61.23 14.71
CA ASP A 58 -19.45 -60.70 14.91
C ASP A 58 -19.11 -59.56 13.93
N TRP A 59 -19.57 -59.65 12.68
CA TRP A 59 -19.49 -58.53 11.76
C TRP A 59 -20.26 -57.32 12.30
N GLY A 60 -21.48 -57.52 12.80
CA GLY A 60 -22.30 -56.47 13.40
C GLY A 60 -21.59 -55.75 14.54
N ARG A 61 -20.98 -56.50 15.47
CA ARG A 61 -20.16 -55.93 16.56
C ARG A 61 -18.97 -55.12 16.05
N THR A 62 -18.30 -55.60 15.02
CA THR A 62 -17.16 -54.90 14.40
C THR A 62 -17.61 -53.55 13.82
N GLN A 63 -18.76 -53.51 13.13
CA GLN A 63 -19.32 -52.27 12.61
C GLN A 63 -19.73 -51.31 13.73
N VAL A 64 -20.30 -51.82 14.83
CA VAL A 64 -20.64 -50.99 16.01
C VAL A 64 -19.39 -50.31 16.59
N SER A 65 -18.27 -51.02 16.71
CA SER A 65 -17.01 -50.42 17.17
C SER A 65 -16.52 -49.33 16.21
N MET A 66 -16.65 -49.54 14.89
CA MET A 66 -16.27 -48.55 13.88
C MET A 66 -17.16 -47.30 13.96
N LEU A 67 -18.48 -47.48 14.13
CA LEU A 67 -19.44 -46.38 14.25
C LEU A 67 -19.18 -45.54 15.50
N HIS A 68 -18.90 -46.16 16.65
CA HIS A 68 -18.49 -45.43 17.85
C HIS A 68 -17.19 -44.64 17.64
N GLY A 69 -16.17 -45.23 17.01
CA GLY A 69 -14.94 -44.50 16.68
C GLY A 69 -15.16 -43.29 15.76
N ARG A 70 -16.14 -43.37 14.84
CA ARG A 70 -16.54 -42.24 13.99
C ARG A 70 -17.30 -41.17 14.77
N ILE A 71 -18.19 -41.56 15.70
CA ILE A 71 -18.89 -40.64 16.59
C ILE A 71 -17.89 -39.89 17.48
N ASP A 72 -16.91 -40.59 18.05
CA ASP A 72 -15.85 -39.98 18.87
C ASP A 72 -15.03 -38.97 18.06
N LEU A 73 -14.69 -39.30 16.81
CA LEU A 73 -14.01 -38.38 15.90
C LEU A 73 -14.87 -37.15 15.57
N ILE A 74 -16.17 -37.34 15.29
CA ILE A 74 -17.13 -36.25 15.03
C ILE A 74 -17.23 -35.32 16.24
N ASN A 75 -17.35 -35.88 17.44
CA ASN A 75 -17.42 -35.11 18.68
C ASN A 75 -16.10 -34.38 18.98
N ALA A 76 -14.94 -35.01 18.71
CA ALA A 76 -13.64 -34.36 18.83
C ALA A 76 -13.48 -33.19 17.85
N LEU A 77 -13.97 -33.34 16.61
CA LEU A 77 -14.00 -32.26 15.61
C LEU A 77 -14.92 -31.12 16.04
N GLY A 78 -16.10 -31.42 16.61
CA GLY A 78 -17.04 -30.43 17.13
C GLY A 78 -16.53 -29.66 18.36
N ASN A 79 -15.75 -30.31 19.23
CA ASN A 79 -15.16 -29.69 20.42
C ASN A 79 -13.86 -28.92 20.13
N GLY A 80 -13.11 -29.29 19.08
CA GLY A 80 -11.85 -28.64 18.68
C GLY A 80 -12.02 -27.45 17.73
N ALA A 81 -13.24 -27.23 17.21
CA ALA A 81 -13.56 -26.13 16.28
C ALA A 81 -15.02 -25.67 16.50
N PRO A 82 -15.27 -24.74 17.46
CA PRO A 82 -16.62 -24.25 17.79
C PRO A 82 -17.40 -23.70 16.59
N GLU A 83 -16.70 -23.17 15.58
CA GLU A 83 -17.35 -22.56 14.40
C GLU A 83 -17.76 -23.58 13.30
N LEU A 84 -17.46 -24.87 13.48
CA LEU A 84 -17.92 -25.96 12.60
C LEU A 84 -19.17 -26.68 13.12
N GLY A 85 -19.84 -26.12 14.13
CA GLY A 85 -21.07 -26.67 14.72
C GLY A 85 -21.10 -26.74 16.25
N GLY A 86 -20.17 -26.08 16.95
CA GLY A 86 -20.12 -26.00 18.41
C GLY A 86 -20.40 -24.58 18.92
N ALA A 87 -21.68 -24.19 18.99
CA ALA A 87 -22.20 -23.04 19.75
C ALA A 87 -21.52 -21.67 19.51
N GLY A 88 -22.04 -20.91 18.53
CA GLY A 88 -21.64 -19.52 18.29
C GLY A 88 -22.64 -18.72 17.46
N GLY A 89 -23.91 -18.69 17.85
CA GLY A 89 -24.92 -17.83 17.19
C GLY A 89 -26.31 -18.01 17.79
N ALA A 90 -26.93 -16.91 18.21
CA ALA A 90 -28.17 -16.83 19.01
C ALA A 90 -29.45 -17.40 18.37
N VAL A 91 -29.36 -18.22 17.32
CA VAL A 91 -30.52 -18.83 16.63
C VAL A 91 -30.61 -20.34 16.87
N SER A 92 -29.60 -20.99 17.46
CA SER A 92 -29.58 -22.46 17.67
C SER A 92 -30.12 -22.92 19.05
N MET A 93 -30.73 -22.05 19.85
CA MET A 93 -31.28 -22.44 21.17
C MET A 93 -32.70 -23.01 21.11
N ALA A 94 -33.31 -23.11 19.92
CA ALA A 94 -34.70 -23.56 19.76
C ALA A 94 -34.87 -25.03 19.35
N ALA A 95 -33.79 -25.77 19.05
CA ALA A 95 -33.85 -27.21 18.79
C ALA A 95 -32.59 -27.87 19.35
N GLY A 96 -32.75 -28.75 20.33
CA GLY A 96 -31.66 -29.37 21.10
C GLY A 96 -30.81 -30.39 20.34
N GLY A 97 -30.23 -30.03 19.19
CA GLY A 97 -29.28 -30.87 18.45
C GLY A 97 -27.84 -30.47 18.74
N GLN A 98 -27.03 -31.41 19.25
CA GLN A 98 -25.57 -31.29 19.26
C GLN A 98 -25.05 -31.38 17.81
N GLY A 99 -23.96 -30.64 17.51
CA GLY A 99 -23.54 -30.23 16.17
C GLY A 99 -23.51 -31.29 15.08
N LEU A 100 -24.24 -31.01 13.99
CA LEU A 100 -24.15 -31.73 12.72
C LEU A 100 -22.83 -31.39 12.02
N VAL A 101 -22.02 -32.40 11.65
CA VAL A 101 -20.82 -32.18 10.82
C VAL A 101 -21.21 -32.32 9.35
N ARG A 102 -21.01 -31.24 8.58
CA ARG A 102 -21.22 -31.23 7.13
C ARG A 102 -20.04 -31.90 6.43
N LEU A 103 -20.31 -32.90 5.59
CA LEU A 103 -19.28 -33.46 4.70
C LEU A 103 -19.02 -32.46 3.56
N PRO A 104 -17.79 -32.39 3.02
CA PRO A 104 -17.54 -31.54 1.86
C PRO A 104 -18.41 -31.98 0.68
N ASP A 105 -19.06 -31.02 0.03
CA ASP A 105 -19.97 -31.28 -1.09
C ASP A 105 -19.21 -31.79 -2.36
N GLU A 106 -17.87 -31.69 -2.37
CA GLU A 106 -16.98 -31.94 -3.52
C GLU A 106 -15.89 -32.99 -3.21
N LEU A 107 -16.28 -34.22 -2.87
CA LEU A 107 -15.34 -35.32 -2.51
C LEU A 107 -14.22 -35.56 -3.54
N LYS A 108 -14.49 -35.34 -4.83
CA LYS A 108 -13.50 -35.52 -5.91
C LYS A 108 -12.29 -34.59 -5.79
N ASP A 109 -12.49 -33.38 -5.27
CA ASP A 109 -11.43 -32.39 -5.15
C ASP A 109 -10.52 -32.72 -3.95
N PHE A 110 -11.07 -33.36 -2.92
CA PHE A 110 -10.28 -33.92 -1.82
C PHE A 110 -9.45 -35.14 -2.25
N ASP A 111 -10.01 -36.00 -3.10
CA ASP A 111 -9.24 -37.11 -3.70
C ASP A 111 -8.09 -36.58 -4.57
N LEU A 112 -8.34 -35.53 -5.36
CA LEU A 112 -7.29 -34.82 -6.11
C LEU A 112 -6.23 -34.25 -5.17
N ALA A 113 -6.63 -33.51 -4.13
CA ALA A 113 -5.71 -32.94 -3.15
C ALA A 113 -4.86 -34.01 -2.45
N GLN A 114 -5.45 -35.14 -2.07
CA GLN A 114 -4.72 -36.26 -1.46
C GLN A 114 -3.74 -36.90 -2.45
N GLY A 115 -4.17 -37.11 -3.70
CA GLY A 115 -3.33 -37.66 -4.77
C GLY A 115 -2.12 -36.77 -5.04
N LEU A 116 -2.34 -35.46 -5.19
CA LEU A 116 -1.29 -34.46 -5.37
C LEU A 116 -0.35 -34.39 -4.17
N ALA A 117 -0.88 -34.41 -2.94
CA ALA A 117 -0.05 -34.34 -1.74
C ALA A 117 0.88 -35.55 -1.61
N ARG A 118 0.42 -36.76 -1.95
CA ARG A 118 1.30 -37.95 -2.02
C ARG A 118 2.32 -37.83 -3.14
N MET A 119 1.87 -37.45 -4.34
CA MET A 119 2.74 -37.30 -5.51
C MET A 119 3.88 -36.31 -5.26
N TYR A 120 3.57 -35.10 -4.77
CA TYR A 120 4.59 -34.10 -4.46
C TYR A 120 5.35 -34.42 -3.18
N GLY A 121 4.65 -34.87 -2.12
CA GLY A 121 5.21 -35.03 -0.78
C GLY A 121 6.03 -36.30 -0.56
N GLU A 122 5.80 -37.35 -1.34
CA GLU A 122 6.46 -38.66 -1.20
C GLU A 122 7.26 -39.07 -2.45
N ASP A 123 7.02 -38.42 -3.60
CA ASP A 123 7.65 -38.80 -4.87
C ASP A 123 8.41 -37.66 -5.58
N ILE A 124 7.72 -36.74 -6.27
CA ILE A 124 8.35 -35.73 -7.15
C ILE A 124 9.37 -34.86 -6.41
N LEU A 125 9.04 -34.35 -5.22
CA LEU A 125 9.92 -33.43 -4.48
C LEU A 125 10.98 -34.16 -3.64
N VAL A 126 10.91 -35.50 -3.55
CA VAL A 126 11.75 -36.30 -2.65
C VAL A 126 12.71 -37.21 -3.43
N ASN A 127 12.23 -37.88 -4.48
CA ASN A 127 12.96 -38.95 -5.17
C ASN A 127 13.58 -38.52 -6.51
N PHE A 128 13.20 -37.36 -7.04
CA PHE A 128 13.72 -36.83 -8.30
C PHE A 128 14.62 -35.61 -8.06
N HIS A 129 15.56 -35.37 -8.98
CA HIS A 129 16.48 -34.23 -8.93
C HIS A 129 16.70 -33.62 -10.33
N GLY A 130 17.11 -32.35 -10.37
CA GLY A 130 17.52 -31.66 -11.61
C GLY A 130 16.41 -31.52 -12.64
N GLU A 131 16.75 -31.67 -13.92
CA GLU A 131 15.84 -31.45 -15.06
C GLU A 131 14.64 -32.42 -15.05
N SER A 132 14.84 -33.67 -14.63
CA SER A 132 13.74 -34.64 -14.51
C SER A 132 12.72 -34.22 -13.47
N GLN A 133 13.18 -33.66 -12.34
CA GLN A 133 12.30 -33.12 -11.31
C GLN A 133 11.54 -31.90 -11.82
N ALA A 134 12.22 -30.96 -12.49
CA ALA A 134 11.59 -29.80 -13.12
C ALA A 134 10.43 -30.19 -14.04
N LYS A 135 10.67 -31.17 -14.92
CA LYS A 135 9.67 -31.61 -15.89
C LYS A 135 8.45 -32.20 -15.20
N LEU A 136 8.63 -33.06 -14.20
CA LEU A 136 7.53 -33.69 -13.47
C LEU A 136 6.73 -32.67 -12.66
N ILE A 137 7.39 -31.69 -12.04
CA ILE A 137 6.70 -30.61 -11.33
C ILE A 137 5.81 -29.83 -12.28
N HIS A 138 6.36 -29.42 -13.44
CA HIS A 138 5.63 -28.62 -14.41
C HIS A 138 4.52 -29.41 -15.11
N GLU A 139 4.70 -30.72 -15.34
CA GLU A 139 3.68 -31.59 -15.92
C GLU A 139 2.41 -31.68 -15.06
N HIS A 140 2.54 -31.57 -13.74
CA HIS A 140 1.43 -31.65 -12.79
C HIS A 140 1.02 -30.31 -12.17
N ILE A 141 1.63 -29.19 -12.57
CA ILE A 141 1.39 -27.89 -11.94
C ILE A 141 -0.03 -27.37 -12.19
N ASP A 142 -0.63 -27.71 -13.34
CA ASP A 142 -2.01 -27.33 -13.67
C ASP A 142 -3.01 -28.01 -12.74
N ASP A 143 -2.69 -29.19 -12.19
CA ASP A 143 -3.53 -29.85 -11.19
C ASP A 143 -3.42 -29.17 -9.82
N VAL A 144 -2.24 -28.64 -9.46
CA VAL A 144 -2.08 -27.79 -8.27
C VAL A 144 -2.84 -26.47 -8.46
N ALA A 145 -2.83 -25.90 -9.66
CA ALA A 145 -3.54 -24.66 -9.96
C ALA A 145 -5.05 -24.77 -9.69
N LYS A 146 -5.66 -25.92 -10.02
CA LYS A 146 -7.09 -26.20 -9.74
C LYS A 146 -7.43 -26.15 -8.26
N LEU A 147 -6.46 -26.39 -7.36
CA LEU A 147 -6.70 -26.29 -5.91
C LEU A 147 -7.02 -24.85 -5.50
N ALA A 148 -6.55 -23.84 -6.24
CA ALA A 148 -6.87 -22.45 -5.93
C ALA A 148 -8.37 -22.13 -6.04
N ASP A 149 -9.12 -22.89 -6.83
CA ASP A 149 -10.57 -22.76 -7.00
C ASP A 149 -11.35 -23.40 -5.84
N ASN A 150 -10.71 -24.26 -5.04
CA ASN A 150 -11.31 -24.95 -3.91
C ASN A 150 -10.46 -24.80 -2.63
N PRO A 151 -10.73 -23.75 -1.81
CA PRO A 151 -10.01 -23.46 -0.58
C PRO A 151 -9.87 -24.63 0.40
N GLN A 152 -10.88 -25.50 0.50
CA GLN A 152 -10.84 -26.64 1.43
C GLN A 152 -9.95 -27.78 0.90
N ALA A 153 -10.01 -28.05 -0.41
CA ALA A 153 -9.12 -29.02 -1.05
C ALA A 153 -7.66 -28.54 -1.00
N ALA A 154 -7.40 -27.24 -1.22
CA ALA A 154 -6.08 -26.65 -1.04
C ALA A 154 -5.57 -26.82 0.41
N ALA A 155 -6.42 -26.54 1.41
CA ALA A 155 -6.07 -26.75 2.81
C ALA A 155 -5.73 -28.21 3.12
N ALA A 156 -6.49 -29.17 2.57
CA ALA A 156 -6.19 -30.59 2.69
C ALA A 156 -4.85 -30.98 2.03
N PHE A 157 -4.56 -30.44 0.84
CA PHE A 157 -3.28 -30.66 0.15
C PHE A 157 -2.09 -30.24 1.03
N PHE A 158 -2.09 -29.00 1.55
CA PHE A 158 -1.00 -28.52 2.41
C PHE A 158 -0.95 -29.22 3.78
N ALA A 159 -2.11 -29.66 4.31
CA ALA A 159 -2.17 -30.45 5.53
C ALA A 159 -1.42 -31.79 5.43
N LEU A 160 -1.45 -32.41 4.25
CA LEU A 160 -0.83 -33.71 3.98
C LEU A 160 0.64 -33.63 3.58
N LEU A 161 1.14 -32.48 3.14
CA LEU A 161 2.57 -32.31 2.86
C LEU A 161 3.41 -32.38 4.15
N SER A 162 4.55 -33.07 4.09
CA SER A 162 5.47 -33.11 5.22
C SER A 162 6.09 -31.72 5.51
N PRO A 163 6.42 -31.38 6.78
CA PRO A 163 7.05 -30.11 7.11
C PRO A 163 8.32 -29.84 6.29
N LYS A 164 9.16 -30.86 6.09
CA LYS A 164 10.40 -30.75 5.30
C LYS A 164 10.13 -30.29 3.87
N VAL A 165 9.12 -30.87 3.22
CA VAL A 165 8.75 -30.51 1.84
C VAL A 165 8.20 -29.08 1.80
N ARG A 166 7.27 -28.73 2.70
CA ARG A 166 6.70 -27.37 2.77
C ARG A 166 7.77 -26.30 3.00
N ASP A 167 8.68 -26.54 3.94
CA ASP A 167 9.73 -25.60 4.36
C ASP A 167 10.86 -25.44 3.33
N SER A 168 10.97 -26.39 2.39
CA SER A 168 12.02 -26.40 1.36
C SER A 168 11.49 -26.14 -0.04
N LEU A 169 10.17 -26.03 -0.24
CA LEU A 169 9.53 -26.02 -1.55
C LEU A 169 10.13 -24.99 -2.52
N PRO A 170 10.27 -23.70 -2.17
CA PRO A 170 10.89 -22.73 -3.08
C PRO A 170 12.36 -23.05 -3.40
N SER A 171 13.13 -23.54 -2.43
CA SER A 171 14.52 -23.95 -2.66
C SER A 171 14.60 -25.17 -3.57
N ILE A 172 13.73 -26.17 -3.39
CA ILE A 172 13.67 -27.37 -4.24
C ILE A 172 13.38 -26.95 -5.69
N LEU A 173 12.37 -26.11 -5.90
CA LEU A 173 12.01 -25.57 -7.22
C LEU A 173 13.17 -24.82 -7.86
N ALA A 174 13.91 -24.00 -7.10
CA ALA A 174 15.01 -23.20 -7.62
C ALA A 174 16.19 -24.07 -8.06
N VAL A 175 16.55 -25.08 -7.24
CA VAL A 175 17.68 -25.99 -7.49
C VAL A 175 17.49 -26.83 -8.75
N THR A 176 16.25 -27.05 -9.20
CA THR A 176 16.00 -27.75 -10.47
C THR A 176 16.59 -27.02 -11.70
N GLY A 177 16.82 -25.70 -11.59
CA GLY A 177 17.25 -24.86 -12.71
C GLY A 177 16.15 -24.54 -13.73
N SER A 178 14.92 -25.05 -13.54
CA SER A 178 13.81 -24.90 -14.50
C SER A 178 13.51 -23.45 -14.84
N LYS A 179 13.26 -23.12 -16.11
CA LYS A 179 12.77 -21.79 -16.50
C LYS A 179 11.35 -21.50 -15.98
N THR A 180 10.58 -22.53 -15.61
CA THR A 180 9.21 -22.41 -15.09
C THR A 180 9.14 -22.23 -13.59
N ALA A 181 10.25 -22.37 -12.85
CA ALA A 181 10.25 -22.44 -11.39
C ALA A 181 9.52 -21.26 -10.71
N GLN A 182 9.64 -20.04 -11.25
CA GLN A 182 8.92 -18.87 -10.75
C GLN A 182 7.40 -19.02 -10.87
N LYS A 183 6.91 -19.40 -12.06
CA LYS A 183 5.50 -19.66 -12.31
C LYS A 183 4.97 -20.83 -11.49
N ASP A 184 5.79 -21.87 -11.32
CA ASP A 184 5.42 -23.03 -10.52
C ASP A 184 5.31 -22.63 -9.03
N LEU A 185 6.24 -21.83 -8.51
CA LEU A 185 6.16 -21.26 -7.16
C LEU A 185 4.91 -20.39 -6.99
N GLU A 186 4.62 -19.49 -7.92
CA GLU A 186 3.40 -18.67 -7.90
C GLU A 186 2.12 -19.53 -7.82
N THR A 187 2.11 -20.67 -8.49
CA THR A 187 0.98 -21.60 -8.48
C THR A 187 0.81 -22.24 -7.11
N PHE A 188 1.89 -22.72 -6.50
CA PHE A 188 1.86 -23.21 -5.12
C PHE A 188 1.46 -22.11 -4.12
N SER A 189 1.97 -20.90 -4.29
CA SER A 189 1.59 -19.75 -3.47
C SER A 189 0.11 -19.44 -3.58
N LYS A 190 -0.47 -19.41 -4.78
CA LYS A 190 -1.92 -19.18 -4.98
C LYS A 190 -2.77 -20.27 -4.32
N ALA A 191 -2.37 -21.54 -4.45
CA ALA A 191 -3.03 -22.63 -3.74
C ALA A 191 -2.94 -22.47 -2.21
N LEU A 192 -1.77 -22.07 -1.68
CA LEU A 192 -1.64 -21.75 -0.26
C LEU A 192 -2.56 -20.60 0.14
N GLY A 193 -2.68 -19.59 -0.73
CA GLY A 193 -3.60 -18.48 -0.57
C GLY A 193 -5.04 -18.91 -0.42
N ALA A 194 -5.52 -19.76 -1.30
CA ALA A 194 -6.86 -20.34 -1.21
C ALA A 194 -7.02 -21.10 0.12
N ALA A 195 -6.04 -21.92 0.52
CA ALA A 195 -6.07 -22.63 1.79
C ALA A 195 -6.16 -21.70 3.01
N LEU A 196 -5.40 -20.61 3.03
CA LEU A 196 -5.37 -19.63 4.12
C LEU A 196 -6.65 -18.80 4.21
N ASN A 197 -7.35 -18.61 3.09
CA ASN A 197 -8.62 -17.91 3.00
C ASN A 197 -9.84 -18.86 3.12
N ALA A 198 -9.63 -20.14 3.45
CA ALA A 198 -10.73 -21.09 3.57
C ALA A 198 -11.71 -20.67 4.67
N PRO A 199 -13.03 -20.55 4.36
CA PRO A 199 -14.04 -20.08 5.32
C PRO A 199 -14.34 -21.12 6.42
N THR A 200 -13.96 -22.37 6.19
CA THR A 200 -14.20 -23.51 7.07
C THR A 200 -12.85 -24.07 7.49
N LEU A 201 -12.58 -24.10 8.79
CA LEU A 201 -11.29 -24.55 9.31
C LEU A 201 -11.12 -26.06 9.05
N ILE A 202 -10.12 -26.47 8.25
CA ILE A 202 -9.69 -27.87 8.22
C ILE A 202 -8.74 -28.09 9.41
N PRO A 203 -9.06 -28.88 10.44
CA PRO A 203 -8.26 -28.93 11.67
C PRO A 203 -6.81 -29.37 11.43
N ALA A 204 -6.59 -30.28 10.49
CA ALA A 204 -5.24 -30.70 10.09
C ALA A 204 -4.43 -29.53 9.49
N PHE A 205 -5.09 -28.64 8.72
CA PHE A 205 -4.46 -27.45 8.15
C PHE A 205 -4.27 -26.34 9.18
N ALA A 206 -5.11 -26.24 10.22
CA ALA A 206 -4.93 -25.26 11.28
C ALA A 206 -3.55 -25.38 11.95
N LYS A 207 -3.10 -26.62 12.21
CA LYS A 207 -1.74 -26.89 12.68
C LYS A 207 -0.68 -26.41 11.70
N VAL A 208 -0.89 -26.62 10.40
CA VAL A 208 0.03 -26.18 9.34
C VAL A 208 0.12 -24.66 9.27
N ARG A 209 -1.01 -23.98 9.28
CA ARG A 209 -1.08 -22.52 9.32
C ARG A 209 -0.30 -21.98 10.51
N ASP A 210 -0.55 -22.52 11.70
CA ASP A 210 0.14 -22.11 12.92
C ASP A 210 1.64 -22.43 12.85
N ASP A 211 2.03 -23.55 12.24
CA ASP A 211 3.44 -23.90 12.04
C ASP A 211 4.14 -22.98 11.04
N LEU A 212 3.46 -22.54 9.96
CA LEU A 212 4.01 -21.64 8.94
C LEU A 212 4.35 -20.24 9.48
N VAL A 213 3.61 -19.78 10.49
CA VAL A 213 3.81 -18.47 11.14
C VAL A 213 4.55 -18.55 12.47
N LYS A 214 5.20 -19.69 12.77
CA LYS A 214 6.11 -19.80 13.91
C LYS A 214 7.54 -19.39 13.52
N PRO A 215 8.31 -18.85 14.48
CA PRO A 215 9.74 -18.66 14.31
C PRO A 215 10.43 -19.97 13.94
N VAL A 216 11.47 -19.88 13.12
CA VAL A 216 12.26 -21.03 12.65
C VAL A 216 13.74 -20.81 12.86
N ASP A 217 14.46 -21.91 13.07
CA ASP A 217 15.92 -21.89 13.10
C ASP A 217 16.46 -21.91 11.67
N GLY A 218 17.09 -20.81 11.25
CA GLY A 218 17.84 -20.72 10.00
C GLY A 218 17.18 -19.87 8.90
N ASN A 219 17.98 -18.97 8.33
CA ASN A 219 17.52 -17.96 7.36
C ASN A 219 16.91 -18.58 6.09
N ILE A 220 17.41 -19.74 5.62
CA ILE A 220 16.91 -20.38 4.39
C ILE A 220 15.45 -20.84 4.55
N VAL A 221 15.10 -21.43 5.68
CA VAL A 221 13.74 -21.92 5.94
C VAL A 221 12.77 -20.74 6.08
N ALA A 222 13.19 -19.70 6.81
CA ALA A 222 12.42 -18.47 6.93
C ALA A 222 12.17 -17.83 5.56
N TRP A 223 13.21 -17.74 4.73
CA TRP A 223 13.13 -17.20 3.38
C TRP A 223 12.17 -17.99 2.49
N ASN A 224 12.26 -19.32 2.51
CA ASN A 224 11.34 -20.18 1.75
C ASN A 224 9.88 -19.95 2.15
N ARG A 225 9.60 -19.85 3.46
CA ARG A 225 8.22 -19.57 3.92
C ARG A 225 7.74 -18.21 3.46
N LEU A 226 8.57 -17.16 3.59
CA LEU A 226 8.24 -15.81 3.11
C LEU A 226 7.99 -15.78 1.59
N ALA A 227 8.85 -16.43 0.80
CA ALA A 227 8.70 -16.54 -0.65
C ALA A 227 7.38 -17.23 -1.04
N LEU A 228 6.99 -18.30 -0.32
CA LEU A 228 5.72 -18.97 -0.55
C LEU A 228 4.53 -18.05 -0.18
N PHE A 229 4.62 -17.27 0.91
CA PHE A 229 3.58 -16.34 1.32
C PHE A 229 3.42 -15.13 0.38
N LYS A 230 4.50 -14.63 -0.24
CA LYS A 230 4.46 -13.43 -1.10
C LYS A 230 3.44 -13.54 -2.23
N GLY A 231 3.33 -14.71 -2.87
CA GLY A 231 2.32 -14.96 -3.91
C GLY A 231 0.96 -15.43 -3.39
N ALA A 232 0.78 -15.59 -2.08
CA ALA A 232 -0.38 -16.28 -1.51
C ALA A 232 -1.59 -15.38 -1.25
N ASN A 233 -1.47 -14.06 -1.35
CA ASN A 233 -2.57 -13.15 -1.01
C ASN A 233 -3.24 -13.52 0.34
N ALA A 234 -2.42 -13.81 1.35
CA ALA A 234 -2.89 -14.23 2.66
C ALA A 234 -3.66 -13.09 3.36
N PRO A 235 -4.58 -13.39 4.30
CA PRO A 235 -5.20 -12.37 5.15
C PRO A 235 -4.15 -11.50 5.87
N SER A 236 -4.45 -10.22 6.09
CA SER A 236 -3.51 -9.23 6.67
C SER A 236 -2.91 -9.68 8.01
N SER A 237 -3.72 -10.30 8.86
CA SER A 237 -3.27 -10.84 10.15
C SER A 237 -2.24 -11.96 10.01
N ILE A 238 -2.37 -12.79 8.98
CA ILE A 238 -1.43 -13.88 8.67
C ILE A 238 -0.15 -13.31 8.05
N ARG A 239 -0.25 -12.32 7.15
CA ARG A 239 0.94 -11.65 6.59
C ARG A 239 1.78 -10.99 7.68
N SER A 240 1.15 -10.20 8.56
CA SER A 240 1.81 -9.58 9.71
C SER A 240 2.45 -10.63 10.61
N ALA A 241 1.71 -11.69 10.98
CA ALA A 241 2.24 -12.76 11.82
C ALA A 241 3.43 -13.48 11.18
N ALA A 242 3.37 -13.80 9.89
CA ALA A 242 4.44 -14.44 9.15
C ALA A 242 5.68 -13.55 9.05
N ALA A 243 5.55 -12.29 8.61
CA ALA A 243 6.68 -11.36 8.51
C ALA A 243 7.36 -11.17 9.87
N ARG A 244 6.58 -10.99 10.93
CA ARG A 244 7.10 -10.84 12.29
C ARG A 244 7.81 -12.09 12.80
N ALA A 245 7.14 -13.23 12.77
CA ALA A 245 7.68 -14.45 13.35
C ALA A 245 8.89 -14.99 12.59
N LEU A 246 8.92 -14.84 11.26
CA LEU A 246 9.98 -15.37 10.42
C LEU A 246 11.20 -14.45 10.36
N VAL A 247 11.05 -13.14 10.61
CA VAL A 247 12.20 -12.22 10.58
C VAL A 247 12.07 -10.99 11.47
N LEU A 248 10.99 -10.21 11.40
CA LEU A 248 11.01 -8.84 11.93
C LEU A 248 11.14 -8.78 13.47
N ASP A 249 10.57 -9.76 14.19
CA ASP A 249 10.69 -9.80 15.65
C ASP A 249 12.12 -10.08 16.12
N GLU A 250 12.86 -10.96 15.43
CA GLU A 250 14.27 -11.22 15.76
C GLU A 250 15.19 -10.11 15.22
N PHE A 251 14.87 -9.53 14.06
CA PHE A 251 15.55 -8.33 13.53
C PHE A 251 15.52 -7.19 14.54
N ALA A 252 14.37 -6.91 15.15
CA ALA A 252 14.25 -5.88 16.17
C ALA A 252 15.11 -6.15 17.42
N LYS A 253 15.35 -7.43 17.74
CA LYS A 253 16.21 -7.84 18.87
C LYS A 253 17.69 -7.79 18.51
N ARG A 254 18.04 -8.07 17.25
CA ARG A 254 19.43 -8.22 16.76
C ARG A 254 19.62 -7.54 15.40
N PRO A 255 19.48 -6.21 15.31
CA PRO A 255 19.53 -5.50 14.02
C PRO A 255 20.90 -5.56 13.35
N GLY A 256 21.99 -5.76 14.11
CA GLY A 256 23.36 -5.86 13.58
C GLY A 256 23.76 -7.24 13.05
N GLN A 257 22.86 -8.22 13.04
CA GLN A 257 23.15 -9.56 12.50
C GLN A 257 23.14 -9.55 10.96
N GLU A 258 23.83 -10.52 10.33
CA GLU A 258 23.70 -10.78 8.90
C GLU A 258 22.37 -11.49 8.60
N TRP A 259 21.54 -10.88 7.76
CA TRP A 259 20.19 -11.36 7.44
C TRP A 259 20.06 -11.97 6.03
N ARG A 260 21.15 -12.04 5.27
CA ARG A 260 21.16 -12.76 4.00
C ARG A 260 20.79 -14.23 4.20
N ALA A 261 19.85 -14.72 3.40
CA ALA A 261 19.44 -16.13 3.42
C ALA A 261 20.36 -17.02 2.57
N GLY A 262 21.16 -16.45 1.67
CA GLY A 262 22.11 -17.18 0.81
C GLY A 262 21.41 -18.19 -0.12
N SER A 263 20.13 -17.96 -0.41
CA SER A 263 19.31 -18.90 -1.17
C SER A 263 19.64 -18.83 -2.66
N LEU A 264 19.65 -19.97 -3.35
CA LEU A 264 19.68 -20.00 -4.83
C LEU A 264 18.39 -19.43 -5.45
N GLY A 265 17.37 -19.13 -4.63
CA GLY A 265 16.03 -18.76 -5.05
C GLY A 265 15.83 -17.27 -5.35
N GLY A 266 16.53 -16.35 -4.68
CA GLY A 266 16.27 -14.90 -4.83
C GLY A 266 16.38 -14.44 -6.28
N LYS A 267 17.54 -14.66 -6.90
CA LYS A 267 17.72 -14.38 -8.35
C LYS A 267 16.78 -15.16 -9.26
N LYS A 268 16.32 -16.34 -8.84
CA LYS A 268 15.47 -17.20 -9.68
C LYS A 268 14.03 -16.72 -9.74
N TYR A 269 13.57 -16.07 -8.68
CA TYR A 269 12.19 -15.62 -8.51
C TYR A 269 12.02 -14.11 -8.58
N ASP A 270 13.12 -13.37 -8.78
CA ASP A 270 13.13 -11.91 -8.69
C ASP A 270 12.68 -11.44 -7.29
N LEU A 271 13.21 -12.11 -6.27
CA LEU A 271 12.94 -11.86 -4.86
C LEU A 271 14.24 -11.48 -4.12
N PRO A 272 14.17 -10.61 -3.10
CA PRO A 272 15.33 -10.26 -2.29
C PRO A 272 16.04 -11.48 -1.69
N ASP A 273 17.37 -11.45 -1.63
CA ASP A 273 18.18 -12.46 -0.93
C ASP A 273 18.27 -12.16 0.58
N ASP A 274 17.95 -10.92 0.98
CA ASP A 274 17.87 -10.48 2.36
C ASP A 274 16.54 -10.86 3.01
N LEU A 275 16.61 -11.49 4.18
CA LEU A 275 15.43 -11.94 4.89
C LEU A 275 14.57 -10.76 5.41
N VAL A 276 15.19 -9.65 5.81
CA VAL A 276 14.49 -8.44 6.28
C VAL A 276 13.73 -7.82 5.11
N ALA A 277 14.37 -7.70 3.95
CA ALA A 277 13.71 -7.24 2.72
C ALA A 277 12.54 -8.15 2.35
N MET A 278 12.72 -9.48 2.41
CA MET A 278 11.62 -10.44 2.18
C MET A 278 10.46 -10.30 3.15
N GLY A 279 10.75 -10.01 4.43
CA GLY A 279 9.73 -9.75 5.44
C GLY A 279 8.89 -8.51 5.12
N LEU A 280 9.55 -7.43 4.67
CA LEU A 280 8.89 -6.20 4.24
C LEU A 280 8.11 -6.39 2.94
N GLU A 281 8.67 -7.12 1.97
CA GLU A 281 8.01 -7.49 0.71
C GLU A 281 6.69 -8.24 0.93
N LEU A 282 6.62 -9.09 1.97
CA LEU A 282 5.38 -9.78 2.30
C LEU A 282 4.26 -8.82 2.75
N LEU A 283 4.64 -7.69 3.37
CA LEU A 283 3.71 -6.69 3.87
C LEU A 283 3.28 -5.68 2.78
N ASP A 284 4.05 -5.57 1.70
CA ASP A 284 3.74 -4.71 0.56
C ASP A 284 2.31 -4.95 0.02
N GLY A 285 1.65 -3.86 -0.35
CA GLY A 285 0.27 -3.82 -0.82
C GLY A 285 -0.80 -4.06 0.25
N ASP A 286 -0.45 -4.20 1.54
CA ASP A 286 -1.40 -4.37 2.64
C ASP A 286 -1.06 -3.47 3.84
N GLY A 287 -1.62 -2.26 3.84
CA GLY A 287 -1.33 -1.27 4.88
C GLY A 287 -1.74 -1.69 6.29
N ALA A 288 -2.82 -2.48 6.43
CA ALA A 288 -3.23 -3.02 7.72
C ALA A 288 -2.19 -4.01 8.27
N ALA A 289 -1.65 -4.88 7.41
CA ALA A 289 -0.57 -5.79 7.79
C ALA A 289 0.71 -5.04 8.16
N VAL A 290 1.10 -4.00 7.42
CA VAL A 290 2.28 -3.17 7.73
C VAL A 290 2.13 -2.53 9.11
N ARG A 291 1.01 -1.82 9.35
CA ARG A 291 0.77 -1.12 10.62
C ARG A 291 0.75 -2.10 11.79
N ASP A 292 0.10 -3.26 11.63
CA ASP A 292 0.08 -4.32 12.66
C ASP A 292 1.49 -4.89 12.94
N ALA A 293 2.27 -5.12 11.87
CA ALA A 293 3.62 -5.64 11.97
C ALA A 293 4.50 -4.69 12.78
N PHE A 294 4.55 -3.40 12.41
CA PHE A 294 5.35 -2.39 13.11
C PHE A 294 4.88 -2.14 14.54
N ALA A 295 3.56 -2.13 14.80
CA ALA A 295 3.03 -1.98 16.15
C ALA A 295 3.53 -3.09 17.08
N LYS A 296 3.58 -4.34 16.60
CA LYS A 296 3.88 -5.51 17.43
C LYS A 296 5.31 -6.06 17.27
N MET A 297 6.09 -5.53 16.34
CA MET A 297 7.46 -5.98 16.04
C MET A 297 8.33 -6.00 17.31
N GLY A 298 9.06 -7.09 17.51
CA GLY A 298 9.91 -7.35 18.68
C GLY A 298 9.18 -7.95 19.89
N GLY A 299 7.86 -8.12 19.79
CA GLY A 299 7.03 -8.69 20.85
C GLY A 299 7.04 -7.86 22.13
N THR A 300 6.81 -8.51 23.27
CA THR A 300 6.86 -7.86 24.60
C THR A 300 8.29 -7.61 25.10
N ASP A 301 9.28 -8.20 24.43
CA ASP A 301 10.69 -8.15 24.85
C ASP A 301 11.35 -6.82 24.49
N ILE A 302 10.85 -6.16 23.44
CA ILE A 302 11.41 -4.91 22.90
C ILE A 302 10.44 -3.75 23.13
N LYS A 303 10.91 -2.71 23.83
CA LYS A 303 10.15 -1.50 24.15
C LYS A 303 10.54 -0.31 23.25
N LEU A 304 10.68 -0.57 21.96
CA LEU A 304 10.94 0.49 20.97
C LEU A 304 9.64 1.14 20.55
N SER A 305 9.68 2.46 20.34
CA SER A 305 8.57 3.17 19.71
C SER A 305 8.45 2.75 18.23
N GLN A 306 7.30 3.00 17.61
CA GLN A 306 7.13 2.76 16.17
C GLN A 306 8.16 3.54 15.32
N PRO A 307 8.46 4.83 15.62
CA PRO A 307 9.56 5.54 14.98
C PRO A 307 10.93 4.86 15.12
N ASP A 308 11.28 4.39 16.33
CA ASP A 308 12.56 3.71 16.56
C ASP A 308 12.65 2.41 15.76
N LYS A 309 11.53 1.69 15.64
CA LYS A 309 11.42 0.47 14.82
C LYS A 309 11.64 0.76 13.34
N MET A 310 11.06 1.83 12.79
CA MET A 310 11.30 2.28 11.42
C MET A 310 12.77 2.64 11.19
N LYS A 311 13.37 3.34 12.15
CA LYS A 311 14.78 3.74 12.10
C LYS A 311 15.74 2.55 11.98
N LEU A 312 15.44 1.41 12.64
CA LEU A 312 16.26 0.19 12.53
C LEU A 312 16.49 -0.26 11.08
N PHE A 313 15.47 -0.16 10.22
CA PHE A 313 15.57 -0.59 8.82
C PHE A 313 16.48 0.33 8.02
N LEU A 314 16.33 1.64 8.21
CA LEU A 314 17.16 2.65 7.52
C LEU A 314 18.62 2.60 8.00
N ASP A 315 18.85 2.41 9.30
CA ASP A 315 20.19 2.23 9.86
C ASP A 315 20.84 0.92 9.35
N TYR A 316 20.07 -0.17 9.27
CA TYR A 316 20.55 -1.43 8.69
C TYR A 316 20.91 -1.28 7.21
N ALA A 317 20.05 -0.63 6.43
CA ALA A 317 20.24 -0.43 5.00
C ALA A 317 21.52 0.36 4.66
N LYS A 318 21.99 1.24 5.54
CA LYS A 318 23.26 1.98 5.33
C LYS A 318 24.51 1.11 5.46
N GLY A 319 24.46 0.07 6.30
CA GLY A 319 25.63 -0.73 6.67
C GLY A 319 25.68 -2.11 6.01
N ALA A 320 24.54 -2.64 5.59
CA ALA A 320 24.44 -3.98 5.03
C ALA A 320 24.79 -4.02 3.54
N SER A 321 25.46 -5.10 3.11
CA SER A 321 25.75 -5.32 1.68
C SER A 321 24.51 -5.60 0.82
N THR A 322 23.39 -5.96 1.45
CA THR A 322 22.04 -6.10 0.88
C THR A 322 21.15 -4.90 1.23
N GLY A 323 21.73 -3.81 1.74
CA GLY A 323 20.99 -2.69 2.29
C GLY A 323 20.06 -2.00 1.29
N ASP A 324 20.42 -2.01 0.00
CA ASP A 324 19.57 -1.47 -1.06
C ASP A 324 18.26 -2.24 -1.21
N GLU A 325 18.29 -3.58 -1.13
CA GLU A 325 17.07 -4.42 -1.16
C GLU A 325 16.16 -4.11 0.03
N VAL A 326 16.75 -3.87 1.20
CA VAL A 326 16.00 -3.52 2.41
C VAL A 326 15.42 -2.12 2.33
N ALA A 327 16.17 -1.13 1.84
CA ALA A 327 15.70 0.23 1.67
C ALA A 327 14.51 0.31 0.70
N ASP A 328 14.62 -0.40 -0.42
CA ASP A 328 13.60 -0.48 -1.46
C ASP A 328 12.32 -1.16 -0.94
N ALA A 329 12.44 -2.34 -0.32
CA ALA A 329 11.32 -3.04 0.30
C ALA A 329 10.70 -2.26 1.46
N PHE A 330 11.52 -1.53 2.24
CA PHE A 330 11.04 -0.64 3.29
C PHE A 330 10.20 0.49 2.69
N GLY A 331 10.69 1.16 1.65
CA GLY A 331 9.94 2.20 0.93
C GLY A 331 8.56 1.73 0.48
N ARG A 332 8.47 0.58 -0.21
CA ARG A 332 7.19 -0.02 -0.63
C ARG A 332 6.28 -0.36 0.54
N ALA A 333 6.81 -1.00 1.58
CA ALA A 333 6.02 -1.31 2.78
C ALA A 333 5.48 -0.02 3.42
N MET A 334 6.26 1.05 3.43
CA MET A 334 5.85 2.35 3.96
C MET A 334 4.75 3.00 3.12
N GLU A 335 4.83 2.95 1.79
CA GLU A 335 3.74 3.41 0.91
C GLU A 335 2.43 2.68 1.22
N ALA A 336 2.49 1.37 1.45
CA ALA A 336 1.31 0.58 1.84
C ALA A 336 0.81 0.96 3.25
N GLY A 337 1.71 1.06 4.24
CA GLY A 337 1.36 1.41 5.62
C GLY A 337 0.75 2.80 5.78
N THR A 338 1.16 3.74 4.92
CA THR A 338 0.60 5.09 4.82
C THR A 338 -0.58 5.20 3.84
N GLU A 339 -0.98 4.10 3.20
CA GLU A 339 -2.04 4.10 2.18
C GLU A 339 -1.81 5.12 1.05
N ALA A 340 -0.55 5.46 0.75
CA ALA A 340 -0.19 6.55 -0.16
C ALA A 340 -0.72 6.34 -1.59
N LYS A 341 -0.90 5.08 -2.00
CA LYS A 341 -1.40 4.67 -3.32
C LYS A 341 -2.90 4.30 -3.34
N THR A 342 -3.51 4.11 -2.18
CA THR A 342 -4.85 3.51 -2.02
C THR A 342 -5.88 4.52 -1.51
N GLU A 343 -5.46 5.44 -0.65
CA GLU A 343 -6.29 6.55 -0.15
C GLU A 343 -5.99 7.85 -0.92
N LYS A 344 -6.95 8.78 -0.89
CA LYS A 344 -6.84 10.06 -1.60
C LYS A 344 -6.22 11.11 -0.69
N ALA A 345 -5.41 11.99 -1.26
CA ALA A 345 -4.86 13.15 -0.58
C ALA A 345 -5.96 13.95 0.14
N GLY A 346 -5.71 14.29 1.41
CA GLY A 346 -6.66 14.96 2.29
C GLY A 346 -7.85 14.11 2.77
N GLN A 347 -7.88 12.80 2.48
CA GLN A 347 -8.93 11.85 2.88
C GLN A 347 -8.35 10.56 3.48
N HIS A 348 -7.18 10.65 4.10
CA HIS A 348 -6.52 9.50 4.73
C HIS A 348 -7.22 9.06 6.01
N SER A 349 -7.23 7.75 6.27
CA SER A 349 -7.74 7.18 7.52
C SER A 349 -6.87 7.59 8.71
N PRO A 350 -7.44 7.69 9.94
CA PRO A 350 -6.67 8.07 11.13
C PRO A 350 -5.45 7.19 11.38
N GLU A 351 -5.57 5.89 11.11
CA GLU A 351 -4.50 4.91 11.28
C GLU A 351 -3.37 5.12 10.28
N ALA A 352 -3.68 5.36 9.00
CA ALA A 352 -2.70 5.67 7.97
C ALA A 352 -2.00 7.01 8.24
N ALA A 353 -2.77 8.04 8.60
CA ALA A 353 -2.27 9.37 8.93
C ALA A 353 -1.30 9.36 10.12
N ALA A 354 -1.63 8.63 11.20
CA ALA A 354 -0.73 8.50 12.35
C ALA A 354 0.58 7.78 11.98
N PHE A 355 0.49 6.73 11.15
CA PHE A 355 1.66 6.02 10.65
C PHE A 355 2.53 6.88 9.73
N ALA A 356 1.91 7.70 8.86
CA ALA A 356 2.60 8.63 7.99
C ALA A 356 3.32 9.75 8.75
N LEU A 357 2.71 10.30 9.81
CA LEU A 357 3.37 11.28 10.67
C LEU A 357 4.66 10.74 11.28
N ASP A 358 4.61 9.51 11.82
CA ASP A 358 5.79 8.85 12.38
C ASP A 358 6.87 8.64 11.31
N LEU A 359 6.47 8.13 10.15
CA LEU A 359 7.38 7.88 9.03
C LEU A 359 8.04 9.17 8.53
N ILE A 360 7.27 10.23 8.30
CA ILE A 360 7.78 11.52 7.79
C ILE A 360 8.86 12.06 8.72
N LYS A 361 8.65 11.96 10.04
CA LYS A 361 9.64 12.38 11.04
C LYS A 361 10.87 11.49 11.05
N VAL A 362 10.70 10.17 10.92
CA VAL A 362 11.82 9.22 10.87
C VAL A 362 12.64 9.44 9.60
N ALA A 363 12.03 9.37 8.43
CA ALA A 363 12.70 9.57 7.15
C ALA A 363 13.33 10.97 7.07
N GLY A 364 12.64 12.00 7.54
CA GLY A 364 13.17 13.36 7.64
C GLY A 364 14.43 13.45 8.50
N SER A 365 14.56 12.66 9.57
CA SER A 365 15.79 12.64 10.38
C SER A 365 17.03 12.13 9.62
N PHE A 366 16.84 11.43 8.49
CA PHE A 366 17.91 11.05 7.57
C PHE A 366 18.14 12.10 6.49
N GLY A 367 17.11 12.86 6.11
CA GLY A 367 17.18 13.91 5.10
C GLY A 367 17.81 13.41 3.79
N ALA A 368 18.87 14.08 3.34
CA ALA A 368 19.59 13.73 2.11
C ALA A 368 20.36 12.40 2.22
N ASP A 369 20.67 11.95 3.44
CA ASP A 369 21.36 10.69 3.71
C ASP A 369 20.42 9.48 3.75
N LEU A 370 19.16 9.63 3.34
CA LEU A 370 18.25 8.50 3.18
C LEU A 370 18.83 7.52 2.13
N PRO A 371 18.85 6.20 2.41
CA PRO A 371 19.25 5.20 1.41
C PRO A 371 18.52 5.42 0.08
N TRP A 372 19.30 5.47 -1.01
CA TRP A 372 18.80 5.86 -2.33
C TRP A 372 17.55 5.10 -2.80
N PRO A 373 17.45 3.76 -2.64
CA PRO A 373 16.27 3.03 -3.13
C PRO A 373 14.96 3.38 -2.42
N ALA A 374 15.00 4.01 -1.24
CA ALA A 374 13.79 4.43 -0.53
C ALA A 374 13.25 5.79 -1.00
N LYS A 375 14.03 6.57 -1.76
CA LYS A 375 13.69 7.96 -2.12
C LYS A 375 12.44 8.06 -2.98
N ASP A 376 12.30 7.18 -3.97
CA ASP A 376 11.12 7.12 -4.86
C ASP A 376 9.83 6.98 -4.04
N SER A 377 9.84 6.07 -3.06
CA SER A 377 8.70 5.86 -2.18
C SER A 377 8.41 7.06 -1.29
N MET A 378 9.44 7.77 -0.81
CA MET A 378 9.21 8.97 -0.01
C MET A 378 8.52 10.07 -0.81
N GLY A 379 8.82 10.20 -2.11
CA GLY A 379 8.11 11.16 -2.95
C GLY A 379 6.71 10.72 -3.35
N VAL A 380 6.43 9.41 -3.48
CA VAL A 380 5.05 8.89 -3.59
C VAL A 380 4.23 9.26 -2.34
N ILE A 381 4.82 9.09 -1.15
CA ILE A 381 4.20 9.48 0.12
C ILE A 381 4.01 11.00 0.18
N ALA A 382 5.02 11.78 -0.19
CA ALA A 382 4.93 13.24 -0.23
C ALA A 382 3.77 13.71 -1.12
N ASN A 383 3.63 13.11 -2.30
CA ASN A 383 2.54 13.38 -3.23
C ASN A 383 1.16 13.08 -2.62
N SER A 384 1.03 11.98 -1.86
CA SER A 384 -0.23 11.60 -1.22
C SER A 384 -0.57 12.47 0.01
N TYR A 385 0.44 13.01 0.69
CA TYR A 385 0.31 13.86 1.89
C TYR A 385 0.63 15.34 1.59
N VAL A 386 0.31 15.80 0.38
CA VAL A 386 0.58 17.17 -0.06
C VAL A 386 -0.12 18.22 0.81
N HIS A 387 -1.29 17.91 1.38
CA HIS A 387 -2.05 18.84 2.23
C HIS A 387 -1.30 19.11 3.54
N GLU A 388 -0.68 18.07 4.10
CA GLU A 388 0.12 18.09 5.31
C GLU A 388 1.45 18.80 5.08
N LEU A 389 2.10 18.58 3.94
CA LEU A 389 3.35 19.25 3.58
C LEU A 389 3.17 20.75 3.29
N VAL A 390 2.17 21.11 2.47
CA VAL A 390 1.86 22.53 2.19
C VAL A 390 1.44 23.25 3.48
N SER A 391 0.60 22.62 4.31
CA SER A 391 0.27 23.16 5.63
C SER A 391 1.51 23.25 6.53
N GLY A 392 2.39 22.26 6.44
CA GLY A 392 3.64 22.14 7.18
C GLY A 392 4.62 23.27 6.91
N GLY A 393 4.66 23.79 5.68
CA GLY A 393 5.53 24.90 5.29
C GLY A 393 5.17 26.25 5.93
N ARG A 394 3.97 26.41 6.48
CA ARG A 394 3.47 27.69 7.03
C ARG A 394 4.28 28.20 8.22
N PHE A 395 4.74 29.45 8.17
CA PHE A 395 5.38 30.14 9.29
C PHE A 395 4.41 31.07 10.05
N ASP A 396 3.30 31.49 9.41
CA ASP A 396 2.32 32.44 9.95
C ASP A 396 1.60 31.96 11.22
N ARG A 397 1.62 30.65 11.52
CA ARG A 397 0.88 30.01 12.63
C ARG A 397 1.80 29.18 13.54
N ALA A 398 2.86 29.82 14.02
CA ALA A 398 3.93 29.30 14.87
C ALA A 398 5.02 28.53 14.11
N ALA A 399 6.10 29.24 13.76
CA ALA A 399 7.33 28.69 13.21
C ALA A 399 7.93 27.57 14.09
N ASP A 400 7.71 27.64 15.41
CA ASP A 400 8.23 26.70 16.41
C ASP A 400 7.22 25.60 16.80
N ARG A 401 6.13 25.40 16.03
CA ARG A 401 5.14 24.36 16.37
C ARG A 401 5.76 22.97 16.29
N SER A 402 5.32 22.05 17.15
CA SER A 402 5.68 20.64 17.04
C SER A 402 4.74 19.92 16.09
N SER A 403 5.26 18.95 15.33
CA SER A 403 4.43 18.07 14.51
C SER A 403 3.58 17.15 15.39
N GLY A 404 2.32 16.95 15.01
CA GLY A 404 1.36 16.19 15.80
C GLY A 404 0.02 15.97 15.11
N MET A 405 -0.81 15.11 15.72
CA MET A 405 -2.18 14.82 15.26
C MET A 405 -3.18 15.91 15.66
N GLN A 406 -2.81 16.77 16.61
CA GLN A 406 -3.67 17.83 17.12
C GLN A 406 -3.58 19.06 16.24
N ILE A 407 -4.74 19.68 16.02
CA ILE A 407 -4.84 21.00 15.37
C ILE A 407 -4.03 22.00 16.20
N PRO A 408 -3.03 22.71 15.60
CA PRO A 408 -2.28 23.73 16.31
C PRO A 408 -3.17 24.84 16.84
N GLU A 409 -2.73 25.50 17.90
CA GLU A 409 -3.48 26.65 18.44
C GLU A 409 -3.59 27.76 17.39
N HIS A 410 -4.77 28.38 17.30
CA HIS A 410 -5.08 29.41 16.31
C HIS A 410 -4.96 28.98 14.84
N TRP A 411 -5.04 27.67 14.55
CA TRP A 411 -5.04 27.18 13.18
C TRP A 411 -6.30 27.63 12.42
N GLU A 412 -6.08 28.18 11.23
CA GLU A 412 -7.15 28.57 10.31
C GLU A 412 -7.14 27.61 9.12
N ALA A 413 -8.28 26.96 8.89
CA ALA A 413 -8.47 26.07 7.77
C ALA A 413 -8.66 26.87 6.47
N PHE A 414 -8.08 26.38 5.38
CA PHE A 414 -8.28 26.92 4.04
C PHE A 414 -9.22 26.03 3.22
N PRO A 415 -10.00 26.61 2.29
CA PRO A 415 -10.81 25.83 1.37
C PRO A 415 -9.99 24.79 0.61
N GLY A 416 -10.42 23.54 0.65
CA GLY A 416 -9.74 22.44 -0.05
C GLY A 416 -8.46 21.94 0.63
N VAL A 417 -8.04 22.49 1.77
CA VAL A 417 -6.84 22.05 2.50
C VAL A 417 -7.26 21.31 3.77
N THR A 418 -7.19 19.97 3.72
CA THR A 418 -7.66 19.08 4.80
C THR A 418 -6.54 18.16 5.30
N PRO A 419 -5.52 18.70 5.99
CA PRO A 419 -4.44 17.89 6.55
C PRO A 419 -5.00 16.95 7.65
N ALA A 420 -4.61 15.67 7.60
CA ALA A 420 -4.95 14.67 8.61
C ALA A 420 -4.07 14.79 9.88
N PHE A 421 -2.89 15.42 9.75
CA PHE A 421 -2.00 15.80 10.83
C PHE A 421 -1.23 17.07 10.46
N TYR A 422 -0.56 17.68 11.43
CA TYR A 422 0.10 18.96 11.25
C TYR A 422 1.60 18.80 11.43
N LEU A 423 2.36 19.24 10.43
CA LEU A 423 3.82 19.24 10.46
C LEU A 423 4.37 20.60 10.89
N SER A 424 5.52 20.58 11.55
CA SER A 424 6.36 21.76 11.72
C SER A 424 7.05 22.13 10.40
N PRO A 425 7.42 23.40 10.19
CA PRO A 425 8.24 23.78 9.04
C PRO A 425 9.56 23.00 8.99
N GLY A 426 10.16 22.71 10.14
CA GLY A 426 11.39 21.92 10.26
C GLY A 426 11.23 20.47 9.79
N ASP A 427 10.20 19.77 10.26
CA ASP A 427 9.95 18.38 9.84
C ASP A 427 9.55 18.30 8.36
N THR A 428 8.82 19.31 7.86
CA THR A 428 8.49 19.44 6.43
C THR A 428 9.76 19.57 5.60
N TYR A 429 10.63 20.52 5.95
CA TYR A 429 11.91 20.75 5.29
C TYR A 429 12.79 19.49 5.29
N GLN A 430 12.94 18.84 6.45
CA GLN A 430 13.76 17.64 6.58
C GLN A 430 13.22 16.46 5.76
N PHE A 431 11.89 16.26 5.74
CA PHE A 431 11.29 15.22 4.93
C PHE A 431 11.42 15.50 3.43
N MET A 432 11.27 16.76 2.98
CA MET A 432 11.45 17.09 1.57
C MET A 432 12.87 16.76 1.07
N LYS A 433 13.91 16.86 1.92
CA LYS A 433 15.29 16.46 1.55
C LYS A 433 15.44 14.98 1.17
N THR A 434 14.45 14.15 1.50
CA THR A 434 14.50 12.71 1.23
C THR A 434 14.24 12.35 -0.22
N PHE A 435 13.54 13.19 -0.99
CA PHE A 435 13.16 12.88 -2.38
C PHE A 435 13.48 14.01 -3.37
N VAL A 436 13.82 15.21 -2.90
CA VAL A 436 14.26 16.30 -3.78
C VAL A 436 15.56 15.92 -4.49
N GLY A 437 15.63 16.22 -5.79
CA GLY A 437 16.73 15.83 -6.69
C GLY A 437 16.45 14.64 -7.60
N GLU A 438 15.27 14.00 -7.47
CA GLU A 438 14.79 12.95 -8.37
C GLU A 438 13.78 13.51 -9.39
N ASP A 439 14.21 13.84 -10.61
CA ASP A 439 13.40 14.55 -11.63
C ASP A 439 11.97 14.00 -11.74
N LYS A 440 11.81 12.66 -11.88
CA LYS A 440 10.49 12.05 -12.11
C LYS A 440 9.53 12.19 -10.94
N VAL A 441 10.05 12.14 -9.73
CA VAL A 441 9.23 12.11 -8.51
C VAL A 441 8.95 13.54 -8.05
N ALA A 442 9.92 14.44 -8.20
CA ALA A 442 9.75 15.87 -8.04
C ALA A 442 8.68 16.41 -9.00
N ASP A 443 8.70 16.04 -10.28
CA ASP A 443 7.69 16.45 -11.28
C ASP A 443 6.25 16.10 -10.87
N ALA A 444 6.04 14.87 -10.39
CA ALA A 444 4.73 14.40 -9.96
C ALA A 444 4.24 15.16 -8.71
N PHE A 445 5.14 15.41 -7.76
CA PHE A 445 4.86 16.18 -6.56
C PHE A 445 4.50 17.63 -6.90
N ASP A 446 5.30 18.29 -7.74
CA ASP A 446 5.08 19.69 -8.14
C ASP A 446 3.76 19.86 -8.91
N SER A 447 3.40 18.92 -9.79
CA SER A 447 2.09 18.91 -10.45
C SER A 447 0.92 18.86 -9.45
N THR A 448 1.04 18.02 -8.42
CA THR A 448 0.03 17.91 -7.36
C THR A 448 -0.06 19.17 -6.51
N VAL A 449 1.07 19.79 -6.16
CA VAL A 449 1.11 21.08 -5.45
C VAL A 449 0.46 22.17 -6.31
N ALA A 450 0.73 22.19 -7.62
CA ALA A 450 0.17 23.16 -8.55
C ALA A 450 -1.36 23.11 -8.60
N LYS A 451 -1.91 21.89 -8.70
CA LYS A 451 -3.35 21.68 -8.63
C LYS A 451 -3.93 22.12 -7.29
N LEU A 452 -3.30 21.72 -6.18
CA LEU A 452 -3.74 22.11 -4.83
C LEU A 452 -3.73 23.64 -4.67
N ARG A 453 -2.69 24.33 -5.17
CA ARG A 453 -2.58 25.79 -5.18
C ARG A 453 -3.71 26.44 -5.94
N HIS A 454 -3.95 26.01 -7.17
CA HIS A 454 -5.03 26.53 -7.99
C HIS A 454 -6.39 26.38 -7.29
N ASP A 455 -6.72 25.16 -6.84
CA ASP A 455 -8.02 24.86 -6.21
C ASP A 455 -8.21 25.62 -4.90
N THR A 456 -7.15 25.72 -4.08
CA THR A 456 -7.17 26.45 -2.80
C THR A 456 -7.35 27.94 -3.01
N LEU A 457 -6.57 28.56 -3.91
CA LEU A 457 -6.67 29.99 -4.20
C LEU A 457 -8.02 30.35 -4.83
N LEU A 458 -8.53 29.53 -5.76
CA LEU A 458 -9.85 29.74 -6.34
C LEU A 458 -10.97 29.59 -5.29
N GLY A 459 -10.88 28.59 -4.40
CA GLY A 459 -11.79 28.44 -3.28
C GLY A 459 -11.75 29.61 -2.31
N ALA A 460 -10.55 30.11 -2.01
CA ALA A 460 -10.34 31.28 -1.16
C ALA A 460 -10.89 32.57 -1.79
N ALA A 461 -10.73 32.76 -3.10
CA ALA A 461 -11.32 33.87 -3.85
C ALA A 461 -12.84 33.87 -3.78
N ARG A 462 -13.47 32.70 -3.87
CA ARG A 462 -14.94 32.55 -3.74
C ARG A 462 -15.44 32.93 -2.35
N LEU A 463 -14.69 32.61 -1.29
CA LEU A 463 -15.05 33.04 0.07
C LEU A 463 -14.89 34.55 0.23
N ASP A 464 -13.79 35.11 -0.27
CA ASP A 464 -13.54 36.56 -0.24
C ASP A 464 -14.52 37.35 -1.13
N ALA A 465 -15.20 36.71 -2.08
CA ALA A 465 -16.29 37.32 -2.83
C ALA A 465 -17.59 37.45 -2.02
N GLN A 466 -17.81 36.56 -1.06
CA GLN A 466 -19.03 36.52 -0.23
C GLN A 466 -18.96 37.46 0.98
N GLY A 467 -17.76 37.95 1.34
CA GLY A 467 -17.56 38.88 2.45
C GLY A 467 -16.16 39.47 2.45
N ASN A 468 -15.93 40.49 3.29
CA ASN A 468 -14.61 41.13 3.38
C ASN A 468 -13.64 40.31 4.24
N THR A 469 -13.30 39.11 3.78
CA THR A 469 -12.33 38.19 4.40
C THR A 469 -10.97 38.26 3.69
N GLU A 470 -9.95 37.70 4.31
CA GLU A 470 -8.56 37.68 3.81
C GLU A 470 -8.11 36.25 3.44
N TYR A 471 -9.03 35.37 3.02
CA TYR A 471 -8.68 33.98 2.74
C TYR A 471 -7.71 33.87 1.57
N PHE A 472 -7.88 34.68 0.52
CA PHE A 472 -7.04 34.62 -0.67
C PHE A 472 -5.60 35.07 -0.38
N GLY A 473 -5.45 36.17 0.37
CA GLY A 473 -4.15 36.68 0.80
C GLY A 473 -3.44 35.69 1.72
N LYS A 474 -4.14 35.13 2.71
CA LYS A 474 -3.58 34.12 3.62
C LYS A 474 -3.21 32.81 2.93
N ALA A 475 -4.01 32.35 1.97
CA ALA A 475 -3.66 31.19 1.15
C ALA A 475 -2.42 31.47 0.30
N SER A 476 -2.28 32.69 -0.24
CA SER A 476 -1.07 33.10 -0.95
C SER A 476 0.18 33.07 -0.07
N VAL A 477 0.08 33.54 1.18
CA VAL A 477 1.18 33.43 2.17
C VAL A 477 1.56 31.97 2.41
N MET A 478 0.59 31.07 2.60
CA MET A 478 0.86 29.64 2.81
C MET A 478 1.67 29.03 1.66
N PHE A 479 1.30 29.31 0.40
CA PHE A 479 2.05 28.80 -0.75
C PHE A 479 3.41 29.45 -0.92
N GLY A 480 3.55 30.74 -0.59
CA GLY A 480 4.85 31.42 -0.59
C GLY A 480 5.81 30.87 0.47
N ASP A 481 5.30 30.63 1.68
CA ASP A 481 6.03 29.96 2.76
C ASP A 481 6.47 28.55 2.34
N PHE A 482 5.55 27.75 1.80
CA PHE A 482 5.87 26.40 1.32
C PHE A 482 6.89 26.41 0.16
N GLY A 483 6.76 27.34 -0.80
CA GLY A 483 7.71 27.47 -1.90
C GLY A 483 9.11 27.90 -1.42
N SER A 484 9.19 28.72 -0.37
CA SER A 484 10.45 29.06 0.30
C SER A 484 11.12 27.83 0.94
N VAL A 485 10.33 26.98 1.61
CA VAL A 485 10.81 25.69 2.14
C VAL A 485 11.30 24.78 1.01
N ALA A 486 10.52 24.63 -0.06
CA ALA A 486 10.89 23.81 -1.21
C ALA A 486 12.20 24.27 -1.87
N PHE A 487 12.37 25.58 -2.10
CA PHE A 487 13.60 26.13 -2.65
C PHE A 487 14.79 25.90 -1.74
N LYS A 488 14.64 26.15 -0.43
CA LYS A 488 15.70 25.90 0.53
C LYS A 488 16.12 24.43 0.54
N THR A 489 15.16 23.51 0.51
CA THR A 489 15.44 22.08 0.41
C THR A 489 16.24 21.75 -0.86
N ALA A 490 15.82 22.25 -2.02
CA ALA A 490 16.54 22.03 -3.28
C ALA A 490 17.97 22.59 -3.23
N LYS A 491 18.14 23.81 -2.71
CA LYS A 491 19.44 24.45 -2.49
C LYS A 491 20.36 23.60 -1.61
N ASP A 492 19.85 23.04 -0.52
CA ASP A 492 20.65 22.26 0.43
C ASP A 492 20.96 20.83 -0.05
N VAL A 493 20.19 20.28 -0.99
CA VAL A 493 20.39 18.92 -1.53
C VAL A 493 21.21 18.92 -2.82
N LEU A 494 20.86 19.79 -3.78
CA LEU A 494 21.48 19.86 -5.10
C LEU A 494 22.65 20.85 -5.13
N GLY A 495 22.67 21.81 -4.21
CA GLY A 495 23.47 23.02 -4.33
C GLY A 495 22.68 24.14 -5.00
N GLU A 496 22.99 25.38 -4.66
CA GLU A 496 22.22 26.56 -5.11
C GLU A 496 22.26 26.74 -6.63
N GLU A 497 23.42 26.52 -7.26
CA GLU A 497 23.57 26.69 -8.71
C GLU A 497 22.78 25.65 -9.49
N ASP A 498 22.83 24.38 -9.08
CA ASP A 498 22.11 23.29 -9.74
C ASP A 498 20.59 23.41 -9.53
N ALA A 499 20.14 23.79 -8.33
CA ALA A 499 18.73 24.05 -8.06
C ALA A 499 18.17 25.20 -8.92
N ILE A 500 18.94 26.27 -9.10
CA ILE A 500 18.55 27.39 -9.97
C ILE A 500 18.59 26.98 -11.45
N ALA A 501 19.64 26.28 -11.88
CA ALA A 501 19.81 25.86 -13.27
C ALA A 501 18.69 24.92 -13.73
N ASP A 502 18.28 23.98 -12.87
CA ASP A 502 17.18 23.05 -13.15
C ASP A 502 15.84 23.79 -13.32
N MET A 503 15.53 24.69 -12.38
CA MET A 503 14.34 25.53 -12.44
C MET A 503 14.34 26.43 -13.70
N THR A 504 15.45 27.07 -14.02
CA THR A 504 15.60 27.90 -15.23
C THR A 504 15.41 27.09 -16.51
N ARG A 505 15.92 25.85 -16.54
CA ARG A 505 15.76 24.91 -17.65
C ARG A 505 14.29 24.57 -17.86
N ASP A 506 13.53 24.32 -16.80
CA ASP A 506 12.13 23.92 -16.91
C ASP A 506 11.20 25.07 -17.30
N ILE A 507 11.43 26.28 -16.75
CA ILE A 507 10.78 27.51 -17.23
C ILE A 507 11.06 27.70 -18.72
N THR A 508 12.31 27.50 -19.16
CA THR A 508 12.70 27.67 -20.56
C THR A 508 12.01 26.63 -21.45
N LYS A 509 11.99 25.35 -21.07
CA LYS A 509 11.27 24.30 -21.82
C LYS A 509 9.78 24.63 -21.97
N ASN A 510 9.11 25.01 -20.89
CA ASN A 510 7.68 25.27 -20.88
C ASN A 510 7.33 26.59 -21.60
N THR A 511 8.23 27.57 -21.59
CA THR A 511 8.11 28.82 -22.35
C THR A 511 8.45 28.66 -23.83
N VAL A 512 9.40 27.79 -24.20
CA VAL A 512 9.77 27.50 -25.59
C VAL A 512 8.69 26.68 -26.31
N GLY A 513 7.93 25.83 -25.58
CA GLY A 513 6.73 25.17 -26.12
C GLY A 513 5.69 26.16 -26.67
N LEU A 514 5.57 27.35 -26.07
CA LEU A 514 4.76 28.47 -26.58
C LEU A 514 5.36 29.18 -27.81
N MET A 515 6.68 29.03 -28.08
CA MET A 515 7.38 29.73 -29.17
C MET A 515 7.33 29.01 -30.52
N LEU A 516 7.18 27.68 -30.56
CA LEU A 516 7.20 26.90 -31.80
C LEU A 516 5.81 26.68 -32.46
N GLY A 517 4.87 27.59 -32.19
CA GLY A 517 3.62 27.78 -32.94
C GLY A 517 2.96 26.50 -33.47
N GLY A 518 2.16 25.80 -32.65
CA GLY A 518 1.30 24.75 -33.20
C GLY A 518 0.50 23.87 -32.24
N ILE A 519 0.85 23.77 -30.97
CA ILE A 519 0.12 22.89 -30.03
C ILE A 519 -0.05 23.67 -28.73
N GLY A 520 -1.27 23.67 -28.17
CA GLY A 520 -1.57 24.27 -26.88
C GLY A 520 -0.67 23.74 -25.78
N PHE A 521 -0.73 24.34 -24.58
CA PHE A 521 0.11 23.96 -23.45
C PHE A 521 0.32 22.44 -23.37
N VAL A 522 1.57 22.01 -23.25
CA VAL A 522 1.90 20.58 -23.04
C VAL A 522 1.37 20.10 -21.68
N LYS A 523 1.19 21.03 -20.73
CA LYS A 523 0.61 20.84 -19.40
C LYS A 523 -0.58 21.80 -19.16
N PRO A 524 -1.70 21.40 -18.54
CA PRO A 524 -2.77 22.31 -18.14
C PRO A 524 -2.26 23.59 -17.44
N VAL A 525 -2.93 24.74 -17.65
CA VAL A 525 -2.56 26.03 -17.03
C VAL A 525 -2.38 25.94 -15.52
N ALA A 526 -3.16 25.09 -14.84
CA ALA A 526 -3.05 24.85 -13.41
C ALA A 526 -1.70 24.22 -12.99
N GLU A 527 -1.05 23.44 -13.85
CA GLU A 527 0.22 22.77 -13.57
C GLU A 527 1.43 23.70 -13.74
N VAL A 528 1.38 24.64 -14.68
CA VAL A 528 2.49 25.59 -14.93
C VAL A 528 2.53 26.73 -13.90
N GLY A 529 1.39 27.03 -13.24
CA GLY A 529 1.31 28.11 -12.25
C GLY A 529 2.23 27.92 -11.04
N TRP A 530 2.51 26.69 -10.64
CA TRP A 530 3.44 26.42 -9.53
C TRP A 530 4.89 26.59 -9.91
N GLU A 531 5.30 26.12 -11.09
CA GLU A 531 6.66 26.32 -11.60
C GLU A 531 6.98 27.82 -11.71
N PHE A 532 6.04 28.64 -12.18
CA PHE A 532 6.20 30.11 -12.19
C PHE A 532 6.22 30.73 -10.79
N ALA A 533 5.41 30.22 -9.86
CA ALA A 533 5.42 30.68 -8.48
C ALA A 533 6.77 30.37 -7.81
N GLN A 534 7.29 29.16 -7.96
CA GLN A 534 8.63 28.77 -7.50
C GLN A 534 9.70 29.66 -8.14
N ALA A 535 9.68 29.86 -9.47
CA ALA A 535 10.61 30.75 -10.16
C ALA A 535 10.61 32.17 -9.61
N TYR A 536 9.41 32.73 -9.38
CA TYR A 536 9.25 34.05 -8.79
C TYR A 536 9.85 34.12 -7.38
N ILE A 537 9.59 33.10 -6.55
CA ILE A 537 10.19 32.94 -5.22
C ILE A 537 11.70 32.94 -5.29
N VAL A 538 12.28 32.04 -6.10
CA VAL A 538 13.74 31.89 -6.24
C VAL A 538 14.40 33.17 -6.74
N SER A 539 13.81 33.83 -7.73
CA SER A 539 14.33 35.10 -8.27
C SER A 539 14.36 36.24 -7.24
N GLY A 540 13.53 36.14 -6.19
CA GLY A 540 13.50 37.07 -5.07
C GLY A 540 14.47 36.73 -3.95
N LEU A 541 14.83 35.45 -3.78
CA LEU A 541 15.61 34.94 -2.66
C LEU A 541 17.10 34.71 -2.96
N SER A 542 17.48 34.52 -4.23
CA SER A 542 18.87 34.23 -4.60
C SER A 542 19.48 35.30 -5.52
N ASP A 543 20.61 35.86 -5.10
CA ASP A 543 21.42 36.76 -5.92
C ASP A 543 22.03 36.02 -7.13
N LYS A 544 22.25 34.70 -7.04
CA LYS A 544 22.80 33.85 -8.12
C LYS A 544 21.80 33.60 -9.25
N TRP A 545 20.53 33.95 -9.09
CA TRP A 545 19.54 33.90 -10.16
C TRP A 545 20.04 34.65 -11.41
N ALA A 546 20.66 35.82 -11.22
CA ALA A 546 21.17 36.63 -12.31
C ALA A 546 22.35 35.99 -13.06
N ASP A 547 23.15 35.20 -12.35
CA ASP A 547 24.34 34.54 -12.88
C ASP A 547 24.02 33.26 -13.67
N SER A 548 22.82 32.69 -13.47
CA SER A 548 22.37 31.45 -14.14
C SER A 548 22.05 31.61 -15.63
N PHE A 549 21.96 32.84 -16.13
CA PHE A 549 21.66 33.13 -17.53
C PHE A 549 22.95 33.44 -18.32
N GLU A 550 23.20 32.68 -19.39
CA GLU A 550 24.42 32.75 -20.22
C GLU A 550 24.71 34.17 -20.78
N THR A 551 23.71 35.04 -20.87
CA THR A 551 23.85 36.40 -21.40
C THR A 551 23.23 37.45 -20.46
N GLN A 552 24.08 38.10 -19.66
CA GLN A 552 23.89 39.39 -18.98
C GLN A 552 22.78 39.51 -17.91
N VAL A 553 23.09 40.23 -16.83
CA VAL A 553 22.18 40.66 -15.73
C VAL A 553 20.87 41.29 -16.23
N GLN A 554 20.87 41.90 -17.41
CA GLN A 554 19.68 42.47 -18.05
C GLN A 554 18.63 41.39 -18.38
N ALA A 555 19.04 40.24 -18.92
CA ALA A 555 18.11 39.15 -19.25
C ALA A 555 17.45 38.57 -17.99
N ALA A 556 18.22 38.37 -16.92
CA ALA A 556 17.67 37.91 -15.64
C ALA A 556 16.70 38.90 -15.00
N THR A 557 16.99 40.21 -15.12
CA THR A 557 16.11 41.29 -14.64
C THR A 557 14.80 41.33 -15.44
N GLU A 558 14.88 41.17 -16.77
CA GLU A 558 13.71 41.08 -17.64
C GLU A 558 12.85 39.85 -17.32
N ILE A 559 13.46 38.67 -17.11
CA ILE A 559 12.76 37.44 -16.74
C ILE A 559 12.10 37.59 -15.37
N ARG A 560 12.78 38.17 -14.38
CA ARG A 560 12.18 38.44 -13.06
C ARG A 560 10.98 39.38 -13.19
N GLY A 561 11.08 40.41 -14.04
CA GLY A 561 9.96 41.30 -14.38
C GLY A 561 8.79 40.56 -15.05
N ASP A 562 9.07 39.61 -15.95
CA ASP A 562 8.08 38.75 -16.60
C ASP A 562 7.37 37.82 -15.61
N LEU A 563 8.12 37.20 -14.69
CA LEU A 563 7.59 36.36 -13.62
C LEU A 563 6.68 37.15 -12.68
N ALA A 564 7.10 38.36 -12.28
CA ALA A 564 6.27 39.24 -11.45
C ALA A 564 4.93 39.59 -12.13
N LYS A 565 4.98 39.90 -13.44
CA LYS A 565 3.79 40.14 -14.26
C LYS A 565 2.89 38.91 -14.33
N ARG A 566 3.45 37.73 -14.66
CA ARG A 566 2.70 36.46 -14.72
C ARG A 566 1.95 36.19 -13.41
N MET A 567 2.63 36.32 -12.28
CA MET A 567 2.04 36.14 -10.96
C MET A 567 0.91 37.16 -10.70
N LYS A 568 1.11 38.44 -11.05
CA LYS A 568 0.07 39.48 -10.93
C LYS A 568 -1.20 39.09 -11.69
N TYR A 569 -1.08 38.76 -12.98
CA TYR A 569 -2.25 38.45 -13.81
C TYR A 569 -2.87 37.09 -13.48
N GLU A 570 -2.10 36.12 -12.96
CA GLU A 570 -2.65 34.87 -12.43
C GLU A 570 -3.54 35.14 -11.20
N MET A 571 -3.08 35.97 -10.26
CA MET A 571 -3.89 36.35 -9.09
C MET A 571 -5.18 37.07 -9.51
N ALA A 572 -5.09 37.98 -10.48
CA ALA A 572 -6.25 38.68 -11.02
C ALA A 572 -7.25 37.70 -11.68
N TYR A 573 -6.73 36.76 -12.48
CA TYR A 573 -7.52 35.69 -13.08
C TYR A 573 -8.25 34.84 -12.03
N LEU A 574 -7.55 34.41 -10.97
CA LEU A 574 -8.14 33.58 -9.91
C LEU A 574 -9.19 34.35 -9.10
N LEU A 575 -8.93 35.61 -8.73
CA LEU A 575 -9.88 36.46 -8.02
C LEU A 575 -11.15 36.72 -8.85
N HIS A 576 -10.98 37.08 -10.12
CA HIS A 576 -12.12 37.28 -11.03
C HIS A 576 -12.90 35.98 -11.25
N SER A 577 -12.22 34.86 -11.48
CA SER A 577 -12.86 33.54 -11.65
C SER A 577 -13.56 33.05 -10.38
N GLY A 578 -13.09 33.48 -9.20
CA GLY A 578 -13.75 33.27 -7.92
C GLY A 578 -14.97 34.17 -7.69
N GLY A 579 -15.23 35.14 -8.57
CA GLY A 579 -16.33 36.10 -8.46
C GLY A 579 -16.02 37.26 -7.51
N TYR A 580 -14.74 37.53 -7.22
CA TYR A 580 -14.37 38.68 -6.39
C TYR A 580 -14.88 39.99 -7.03
N PRO A 581 -15.48 40.91 -6.26
CA PRO A 581 -16.15 42.08 -6.82
C PRO A 581 -15.25 42.94 -7.72
N ALA A 582 -15.63 43.05 -9.00
CA ALA A 582 -14.99 43.91 -10.00
C ALA A 582 -16.01 44.33 -11.08
N SER A 583 -15.74 45.40 -11.80
CA SER A 583 -16.46 45.78 -13.02
C SER A 583 -16.24 44.75 -14.13
N GLU A 584 -17.18 44.66 -15.07
CA GLU A 584 -17.04 43.76 -16.22
C GLU A 584 -15.75 44.06 -16.99
N PRO A 585 -14.90 43.05 -17.24
CA PRO A 585 -13.67 43.25 -17.99
C PRO A 585 -13.98 43.62 -19.45
N PRO A 586 -13.17 44.49 -20.09
CA PRO A 586 -13.27 44.76 -21.51
C PRO A 586 -13.25 43.47 -22.35
N ASN A 587 -14.04 43.42 -23.43
CA ASN A 587 -14.17 42.24 -24.29
C ASN A 587 -12.83 41.70 -24.83
N GLU A 588 -11.85 42.57 -25.02
CA GLU A 588 -10.49 42.20 -25.46
C GLU A 588 -9.70 41.39 -24.43
N LEU A 589 -10.06 41.48 -23.14
CA LEU A 589 -9.49 40.70 -22.06
C LEU A 589 -10.22 39.37 -21.83
N LEU A 590 -11.34 39.14 -22.51
CA LEU A 590 -12.11 37.90 -22.38
C LEU A 590 -11.69 36.89 -23.45
N SER A 591 -11.41 35.66 -23.03
CA SER A 591 -11.12 34.56 -23.94
C SER A 591 -12.37 34.24 -24.75
N ALA A 592 -12.23 34.28 -26.07
CA ALA A 592 -13.34 33.99 -26.99
C ALA A 592 -13.87 32.56 -26.84
N THR A 593 -13.08 31.66 -26.25
CA THR A 593 -13.41 30.23 -26.12
C THR A 593 -14.13 29.93 -24.81
N THR A 594 -13.66 30.51 -23.70
CA THR A 594 -14.18 30.20 -22.35
C THR A 594 -15.09 31.30 -21.79
N GLY A 595 -15.05 32.51 -22.36
CA GLY A 595 -15.72 33.69 -21.81
C GLY A 595 -15.11 34.18 -20.48
N THR A 596 -13.98 33.60 -20.05
CA THR A 596 -13.27 33.99 -18.83
C THR A 596 -12.21 35.03 -19.13
N LEU A 597 -11.72 35.70 -18.09
CA LEU A 597 -10.57 36.58 -18.20
C LEU A 597 -9.37 35.80 -18.77
N LYS A 598 -8.62 36.40 -19.70
CA LYS A 598 -7.46 35.77 -20.32
C LYS A 598 -6.32 35.66 -19.31
N THR A 599 -5.53 34.60 -19.42
CA THR A 599 -4.26 34.49 -18.68
C THR A 599 -3.15 35.28 -19.37
N TYR A 600 -2.04 35.52 -18.66
CA TYR A 600 -0.84 36.14 -19.25
C TYR A 600 -0.38 35.42 -20.52
N ASP A 601 -0.38 34.09 -20.48
CA ASP A 601 0.08 33.25 -21.59
C ASP A 601 -0.84 33.32 -22.80
N GLU A 602 -2.16 33.42 -22.60
CA GLU A 602 -3.10 33.66 -23.70
C GLU A 602 -2.84 35.01 -24.36
N LEU A 603 -2.58 36.07 -23.57
CA LEU A 603 -2.26 37.40 -24.09
C LEU A 603 -0.91 37.43 -24.82
N ALA A 604 0.10 36.75 -24.28
CA ALA A 604 1.41 36.60 -24.92
C ALA A 604 1.31 35.82 -26.24
N ALA A 605 0.53 34.73 -26.27
CA ALA A 605 0.30 33.95 -27.49
C ALA A 605 -0.47 34.76 -28.55
N GLU A 606 -1.47 35.56 -28.16
CA GLU A 606 -2.16 36.49 -29.06
C GLU A 606 -1.21 37.56 -29.61
N ALA A 607 -0.45 38.23 -28.75
CA ALA A 607 0.50 39.26 -29.17
C ALA A 607 1.52 38.72 -30.18
N ARG A 608 2.01 37.49 -30.00
CA ARG A 608 2.91 36.81 -30.96
C ARG A 608 2.22 36.47 -32.28
N ARG A 609 0.97 36.02 -32.25
CA ARG A 609 0.18 35.75 -33.48
C ARG A 609 -0.12 37.02 -34.26
N GLU A 610 -0.38 38.12 -33.57
CA GLU A 610 -0.71 39.43 -34.16
C GLU A 610 0.52 40.20 -34.65
N ALA A 611 1.71 39.82 -34.20
CA ALA A 611 2.97 40.42 -34.63
C ALA A 611 3.22 40.15 -36.13
N THR A 612 2.91 41.14 -36.96
CA THR A 612 3.14 41.13 -38.40
C THR A 612 3.84 42.42 -38.84
N GLY A 613 4.79 42.31 -39.77
CA GLY A 613 5.55 43.46 -40.29
C GLY A 613 6.54 44.05 -39.27
N ASN A 614 6.51 45.37 -39.05
CA ASN A 614 7.44 46.11 -38.17
C ASN A 614 7.02 46.16 -36.69
N LYS A 615 5.87 45.60 -36.31
CA LYS A 615 5.42 45.60 -34.91
C LYS A 615 6.04 44.42 -34.17
N LYS A 616 6.83 44.72 -33.13
CA LYS A 616 7.40 43.71 -32.23
C LYS A 616 6.30 43.14 -31.32
N TRP A 617 6.30 41.83 -31.09
CA TRP A 617 5.27 41.16 -30.28
C TRP A 617 5.26 41.67 -28.84
N GLU A 618 6.41 42.08 -28.30
CA GLU A 618 6.55 42.66 -26.96
C GLU A 618 5.77 43.97 -26.83
N GLN A 619 5.74 44.80 -27.89
CA GLN A 619 4.94 46.03 -27.91
C GLN A 619 3.45 45.72 -27.92
N LEU A 620 3.03 44.69 -28.68
CA LEU A 620 1.64 44.25 -28.70
C LEU A 620 1.20 43.63 -27.37
N LEU A 621 2.09 42.87 -26.74
CA LEU A 621 1.85 42.32 -25.41
C LEU A 621 1.69 43.47 -24.41
N GLN A 622 2.61 44.44 -24.39
CA GLN A 622 2.51 45.57 -23.48
C GLN A 622 1.19 46.35 -23.66
N ILE A 623 0.73 46.58 -24.90
CA ILE A 623 -0.59 47.21 -25.14
C ILE A 623 -1.74 46.40 -24.51
N LYS A 624 -1.71 45.07 -24.64
CA LYS A 624 -2.74 44.18 -24.06
C LYS A 624 -2.66 44.17 -22.53
N LEU A 625 -1.45 44.20 -21.97
CA LEU A 625 -1.22 44.29 -20.53
C LEU A 625 -1.66 45.65 -19.97
N ASP A 626 -1.42 46.76 -20.67
CA ASP A 626 -1.86 48.10 -20.29
C ASP A 626 -3.40 48.17 -20.19
N ALA A 627 -4.12 47.49 -21.10
CA ALA A 627 -5.58 47.37 -21.02
C ALA A 627 -6.03 46.57 -19.79
N TYR A 628 -5.28 45.52 -19.43
CA TYR A 628 -5.53 44.71 -18.24
C TYR A 628 -5.27 45.51 -16.96
N ASP A 629 -4.13 46.19 -16.87
CA ASP A 629 -3.77 47.06 -15.76
C ASP A 629 -4.78 48.20 -15.61
N GLY A 630 -5.20 48.83 -16.71
CA GLY A 630 -6.26 49.85 -16.67
C GLY A 630 -7.60 49.34 -16.13
N TRP A 631 -7.96 48.08 -16.42
CA TRP A 631 -9.13 47.45 -15.81
C TRP A 631 -8.93 47.16 -14.33
N MET A 632 -7.77 46.64 -13.91
CA MET A 632 -7.46 46.40 -12.50
C MET A 632 -7.46 47.71 -11.69
N ASP A 633 -6.80 48.76 -12.18
CA ASP A 633 -6.74 50.09 -11.56
C ASP A 633 -8.14 50.70 -11.37
N SER A 634 -9.05 50.45 -12.31
CA SER A 634 -10.46 50.88 -12.19
C SER A 634 -11.22 50.14 -11.07
N ASN A 635 -10.65 49.03 -10.59
CA ASN A 635 -11.17 48.16 -9.54
C ASN A 635 -10.23 48.13 -8.32
N GLY A 636 -10.02 49.28 -7.66
CA GLY A 636 -8.99 49.43 -6.63
C GLY A 636 -8.94 48.35 -5.53
N LYS A 637 -10.07 47.75 -5.12
CA LYS A 637 -10.07 46.62 -4.14
C LYS A 637 -9.57 45.30 -4.72
N LEU A 638 -9.82 45.05 -6.00
CA LEU A 638 -9.27 43.90 -6.73
C LEU A 638 -7.77 44.10 -6.88
N ASP A 639 -7.35 45.26 -7.40
CA ASP A 639 -5.94 45.57 -7.63
C ASP A 639 -5.11 45.50 -6.35
N GLU A 640 -5.58 46.12 -5.26
CA GLU A 640 -4.92 46.02 -3.95
C GLU A 640 -4.75 44.56 -3.50
N LYS A 641 -5.79 43.72 -3.67
CA LYS A 641 -5.72 42.31 -3.28
C LYS A 641 -4.80 41.50 -4.20
N VAL A 642 -4.77 41.80 -5.49
CA VAL A 642 -3.84 41.21 -6.48
C VAL A 642 -2.40 41.54 -6.11
N GLU A 643 -2.10 42.83 -5.87
CA GLU A 643 -0.76 43.32 -5.52
C GLU A 643 -0.27 42.76 -4.18
N ASN A 644 -1.13 42.70 -3.17
CA ASN A 644 -0.76 42.11 -1.88
C ASN A 644 -0.51 40.61 -2.00
N SER A 645 -1.39 39.89 -2.71
CA SER A 645 -1.30 38.43 -2.83
C SER A 645 -0.10 37.98 -3.68
N SER A 646 0.25 38.71 -4.73
CA SER A 646 1.43 38.42 -5.54
C SER A 646 2.72 38.58 -4.73
N ARG A 647 2.82 39.62 -3.87
CA ARG A 647 3.96 39.82 -2.97
C ARG A 647 4.06 38.77 -1.88
N PHE A 648 2.94 38.28 -1.37
CA PHE A 648 2.91 37.21 -0.37
C PHE A 648 3.38 35.85 -0.89
N GLN A 649 3.51 35.68 -2.20
CA GLN A 649 4.07 34.46 -2.78
C GLN A 649 5.58 34.38 -2.55
N THR A 650 6.28 35.47 -2.23
CA THR A 650 7.71 35.43 -1.83
C THR A 650 7.85 35.50 -0.31
N SER A 651 8.57 34.54 0.28
CA SER A 651 8.85 34.48 1.72
C SER A 651 10.34 34.17 1.94
N ASP A 652 11.05 34.93 2.76
CA ASP A 652 12.45 34.70 3.15
C ASP A 652 12.58 33.92 4.48
N LEU A 653 11.44 33.56 5.08
CA LEU A 653 11.38 32.98 6.41
C LEU A 653 12.06 31.61 6.50
N ALA A 654 11.98 30.78 5.46
CA ALA A 654 12.65 29.49 5.45
C ALA A 654 14.17 29.63 5.57
N GLU A 655 14.76 30.59 4.85
CA GLU A 655 16.21 30.80 4.86
C GLU A 655 16.69 31.30 6.24
N ASN A 656 15.89 32.15 6.88
CA ASN A 656 16.22 32.74 8.18
C ASN A 656 15.97 31.80 9.37
N LEU A 657 14.92 30.96 9.30
CA LEU A 657 14.43 30.20 10.45
C LEU A 657 14.82 28.71 10.40
N LEU A 658 15.01 28.14 9.21
CA LEU A 658 15.43 26.76 9.07
C LEU A 658 16.95 26.71 8.97
N LYS A 659 17.58 26.13 9.99
CA LYS A 659 19.03 25.90 10.00
C LYS A 659 19.34 24.52 9.46
N THR A 660 20.31 24.44 8.56
CA THR A 660 21.00 23.20 8.26
C THR A 660 21.70 22.75 9.56
N PRO A 661 21.44 21.55 10.08
CA PRO A 661 22.27 21.01 11.16
C PRO A 661 23.72 20.96 10.65
N ASN A 662 24.65 21.53 11.42
CA ASN A 662 26.09 21.44 11.15
C ASN A 662 26.58 19.99 11.22
#